data_AF-A0A2K6C6B6-F1
#
_entry.id   AF-A0A2K6C6B6-F1
#
_cell.length_a   1.000
_cell.length_b   1.000
_cell.length_c   1.000
_cell.angle_alpha   90.00
_cell.angle_beta   90.00
_cell.angle_gamma   90.00
#
_symmetry.space_group_name_H-M   'P 1'
#
loop_
_entity.id
_entity.type
_entity.pdbx_description
1 polymer ?
#
loop_
_entity_poly.entity_id
_entity_poly.type
_entity_poly.pdbx_seq_one_letter_code
_entity_poly.pdbx_strand_id
1 'polypeptide(L)'
;MEEHNLYAINFIHATKVIKETLPGARISGGLSNLSFSFRGMEAIREAMHGVFLYHAIKSGMDMGIVNAGNLPVYDDIHKELLQLCEDLIWNKDPEATEKLLRYAQTQGTGGKKVIQTDEWRNGPVEERLEYALVKGIEKHIIEDTEEARLNQERYPRPLNIIEGPLMNGMKIVGDLFGAGKMFLPQVIKSARVMKKAVGHLIPFMEKEREETRVLNGTTEEEDPYQGTIVLATVKGDVHDIGKNIVGVVLGCNNFRVIDLGVMTPCDKILKAALDHKADIIGLSGLITPSLDEMIFVAKEMERLAIKIPLLIGGATTSRTHTAVKIAPRYSAPVIHVLDASKSVVVCSQLLDENLKDEYFEEIMEEYEDIRQDHYESLKERRYLPLSQARKSGFQMDWLSEPHPVKPTFIGTQVFEDYDLQKLVDYIDWKPFFDVWQLRGKYPNRGFPKIFNDKTVGEEAKKVYDDAQNMLNTLINQKKLQARGVVGFWPAQSIQDDIHLYTESAVPQAAEPIATFYGLRQQAEKDSASTEPYYCLSDFIAPLHSGIRDYLGLFAVACFGVEELSKAYEDDGDDYSSIMVKALGDRLAEAFAEELHERVRRELWAYCGSEQLDVADLRRLRYEGIRPAPGYPSQPDHTEKLTMWRLADIEQSTGIRLTESLAMAPASAVSGLYFSNLKSKYFAVGKISRDQVEDYALRKNMAVAEVEKWLGPILGYDTD
;
A
#
# COMPACT_ATOMS: atom_id res chain seq x y z
N MET A 1 1.39 -54.02 -5.36
CA MET A 1 1.52 -55.38 -4.79
C MET A 1 0.23 -55.66 -4.05
N GLU A 2 -0.35 -56.86 -4.18
CA GLU A 2 -1.64 -57.19 -3.56
C GLU A 2 -1.65 -56.95 -2.05
N GLU A 3 -0.51 -57.15 -1.38
CA GLU A 3 -0.31 -56.89 0.05
C GLU A 3 -0.58 -55.44 0.48
N HIS A 4 -0.47 -54.47 -0.44
CA HIS A 4 -0.67 -53.04 -0.17
C HIS A 4 -2.14 -52.61 -0.26
N ASN A 5 -3.01 -53.44 -0.86
CA ASN A 5 -4.39 -53.07 -1.16
C ASN A 5 -5.20 -52.73 0.11
N LEU A 6 -4.80 -53.28 1.26
CA LEU A 6 -5.49 -53.06 2.54
C LEU A 6 -4.88 -51.95 3.40
N TYR A 7 -3.81 -51.28 2.96
CA TYR A 7 -3.08 -50.34 3.83
C TYR A 7 -3.94 -49.15 4.28
N ALA A 8 -4.74 -48.59 3.39
CA ALA A 8 -5.62 -47.47 3.72
C ALA A 8 -6.71 -47.89 4.74
N ILE A 9 -7.36 -49.02 4.48
CA ILE A 9 -8.39 -49.59 5.36
C ILE A 9 -7.81 -49.92 6.74
N ASN A 10 -6.66 -50.58 6.77
CA ASN A 10 -5.99 -50.96 8.02
C ASN A 10 -5.59 -49.74 8.83
N PHE A 11 -5.15 -48.65 8.19
CA PHE A 11 -4.84 -47.39 8.88
C PHE A 11 -6.09 -46.78 9.52
N ILE A 12 -7.20 -46.70 8.77
CA ILE A 12 -8.48 -46.15 9.25
C ILE A 12 -9.01 -47.00 10.42
N HIS A 13 -8.97 -48.33 10.30
CA HIS A 13 -9.37 -49.24 11.37
C HIS A 13 -8.47 -49.15 12.61
N ALA A 14 -7.16 -49.09 12.43
CA ALA A 14 -6.22 -48.90 13.53
C ALA A 14 -6.47 -47.57 14.25
N THR A 15 -6.76 -46.49 13.50
CA THR A 15 -7.12 -45.18 14.06
C THR A 15 -8.32 -45.29 14.98
N LYS A 16 -9.38 -45.97 14.52
CA LYS A 16 -10.59 -46.20 15.30
C LYS A 16 -10.32 -47.00 16.56
N VAL A 17 -9.61 -48.13 16.45
CA VAL A 17 -9.28 -48.99 17.60
C VAL A 17 -8.43 -48.25 18.63
N ILE A 18 -7.43 -47.48 18.20
CA ILE A 18 -6.58 -46.69 19.11
C ILE A 18 -7.42 -45.65 19.86
N LYS A 19 -8.32 -44.94 19.17
CA LYS A 19 -9.20 -43.95 19.80
C LYS A 19 -10.21 -44.56 20.77
N GLU A 20 -10.71 -45.76 20.47
CA GLU A 20 -11.63 -46.48 21.35
C GLU A 20 -10.94 -47.08 22.58
N THR A 21 -9.70 -47.56 22.45
CA THR A 21 -9.00 -48.28 23.52
C THR A 21 -8.09 -47.39 24.38
N LEU A 22 -7.63 -46.24 23.87
CA LEU A 22 -6.68 -45.36 24.56
C LEU A 22 -7.21 -43.90 24.60
N PRO A 23 -8.05 -43.57 25.60
CA PRO A 23 -8.56 -42.21 25.78
C PRO A 23 -7.42 -41.20 25.93
N GLY A 24 -7.43 -40.15 25.11
CA GLY A 24 -6.42 -39.08 25.12
C GLY A 24 -5.26 -39.25 24.13
N ALA A 25 -5.11 -40.43 23.49
CA ALA A 25 -4.12 -40.61 22.42
C ALA A 25 -4.47 -39.75 21.20
N ARG A 26 -3.48 -39.06 20.63
CA ARG A 26 -3.60 -38.27 19.38
C ARG A 26 -2.95 -39.03 18.22
N ILE A 27 -3.57 -38.96 17.05
CA ILE A 27 -3.16 -39.71 15.85
C ILE A 27 -2.83 -38.74 14.73
N SER A 28 -1.58 -38.79 14.28
CA SER A 28 -1.06 -38.02 13.15
C SER A 28 -0.45 -38.93 12.10
N GLY A 29 -0.62 -38.62 10.82
CA GLY A 29 -0.14 -39.45 9.72
C GLY A 29 0.17 -38.67 8.45
N GLY A 30 1.29 -39.00 7.80
CA GLY A 30 1.65 -38.45 6.50
C GLY A 30 1.00 -39.19 5.34
N LEU A 31 0.23 -38.48 4.53
CA LEU A 31 -0.54 -39.11 3.44
C LEU A 31 0.24 -39.25 2.12
N SER A 32 1.44 -38.69 2.03
CA SER A 32 2.22 -38.71 0.78
C SER A 32 2.54 -40.12 0.27
N ASN A 33 2.60 -41.11 1.16
CA ASN A 33 2.84 -42.52 0.80
C ASN A 33 1.60 -43.19 0.20
N LEU A 34 0.39 -42.70 0.50
CA LEU A 34 -0.87 -43.23 -0.04
C LEU A 34 -0.98 -42.97 -1.56
N SER A 35 -0.46 -41.83 -2.02
CA SER A 35 -0.54 -41.38 -3.42
C SER A 35 0.79 -41.44 -4.16
N PHE A 36 1.78 -42.17 -3.63
CA PHE A 36 3.17 -42.15 -4.13
C PHE A 36 3.28 -42.52 -5.63
N SER A 37 2.51 -43.51 -6.07
CA SER A 37 2.49 -43.99 -7.47
C SER A 37 1.97 -42.96 -8.47
N PHE A 38 1.31 -41.90 -8.02
CA PHE A 38 0.72 -40.83 -8.85
C PHE A 38 1.54 -39.53 -8.80
N ARG A 39 2.83 -39.61 -8.45
CA ARG A 39 3.72 -38.44 -8.38
C ARG A 39 3.73 -37.68 -9.72
N GLY A 40 3.44 -36.38 -9.67
CA GLY A 40 3.31 -35.53 -10.87
C GLY A 40 1.87 -35.41 -11.39
N MET A 41 0.90 -36.12 -10.80
CA MET A 41 -0.52 -36.05 -11.14
C MET A 41 -1.33 -35.48 -9.97
N GLU A 42 -1.13 -34.19 -9.69
CA GLU A 42 -1.59 -33.55 -8.45
C GLU A 42 -3.11 -33.67 -8.23
N ALA A 43 -3.95 -33.48 -9.25
CA ALA A 43 -5.41 -33.61 -9.11
C ALA A 43 -5.87 -34.97 -8.57
N ILE A 44 -5.19 -36.07 -8.96
CA ILE A 44 -5.51 -37.42 -8.48
C ILE A 44 -5.01 -37.61 -7.05
N ARG A 45 -3.79 -37.12 -6.76
CA ARG A 45 -3.20 -37.22 -5.42
C ARG A 45 -4.03 -36.46 -4.40
N GLU A 46 -4.47 -35.27 -4.78
CA GLU A 46 -5.31 -34.39 -3.98
C GLU A 46 -6.68 -35.02 -3.71
N ALA A 47 -7.34 -35.56 -4.73
CA ALA A 47 -8.58 -36.31 -4.56
C ALA A 47 -8.42 -37.53 -3.63
N MET A 48 -7.35 -38.33 -3.80
CA MET A 48 -7.06 -39.46 -2.93
C MET A 48 -6.85 -39.04 -1.47
N HIS A 49 -6.12 -37.94 -1.23
CA HIS A 49 -5.93 -37.43 0.12
C HIS A 49 -7.25 -36.90 0.73
N GLY A 50 -8.08 -36.22 -0.06
CA GLY A 50 -9.39 -35.72 0.36
C GLY A 50 -10.33 -36.84 0.79
N VAL A 51 -10.46 -37.89 -0.04
CA VAL A 51 -11.28 -39.07 0.27
C VAL A 51 -10.76 -39.81 1.51
N PHE A 52 -9.45 -40.01 1.61
CA PHE A 52 -8.89 -40.68 2.78
C PHE A 52 -9.13 -39.90 4.07
N LEU A 53 -8.88 -38.58 4.06
CA LEU A 53 -9.07 -37.75 5.24
C LEU A 53 -10.52 -37.68 5.67
N TYR A 54 -11.46 -37.62 4.72
CA TYR A 54 -12.89 -37.66 5.02
C TYR A 54 -13.25 -38.87 5.90
N HIS A 55 -12.76 -40.07 5.55
CA HIS A 55 -13.01 -41.29 6.33
C HIS A 55 -12.15 -41.41 7.59
N ALA A 56 -10.88 -41.01 7.52
CA ALA A 56 -9.94 -41.12 8.64
C ALA A 56 -10.30 -40.16 9.79
N ILE A 57 -10.73 -38.92 9.48
CA ILE A 57 -11.20 -37.95 10.48
C ILE A 57 -12.45 -38.49 11.19
N LYS A 58 -13.40 -39.06 10.43
CA LYS A 58 -14.59 -39.72 11.00
C LYS A 58 -14.24 -40.90 11.92
N SER A 59 -13.11 -41.55 11.65
CA SER A 59 -12.56 -42.64 12.47
C SER A 59 -11.64 -42.16 13.59
N GLY A 60 -11.50 -40.84 13.77
CA GLY A 60 -10.81 -40.21 14.88
C GLY A 60 -9.37 -39.76 14.60
N MET A 61 -8.93 -39.62 13.35
CA MET A 61 -7.63 -39.04 13.04
C MET A 61 -7.58 -37.55 13.41
N ASP A 62 -6.56 -37.09 14.15
CA ASP A 62 -6.46 -35.71 14.63
C ASP A 62 -5.72 -34.78 13.65
N MET A 63 -4.73 -35.29 12.91
CA MET A 63 -3.89 -34.47 12.04
C MET A 63 -3.36 -35.25 10.84
N GLY A 64 -3.66 -34.79 9.63
CA GLY A 64 -2.99 -35.23 8.40
C GLY A 64 -1.79 -34.35 8.06
N ILE A 65 -0.64 -34.95 7.76
CA ILE A 65 0.50 -34.22 7.17
C ILE A 65 0.35 -34.25 5.65
N VAL A 66 -0.21 -33.15 5.11
CA VAL A 66 -0.61 -32.96 3.72
C VAL A 66 -0.43 -31.50 3.30
N ASN A 67 -0.46 -31.24 2.00
CA ASN A 67 -0.59 -29.89 1.48
C ASN A 67 -2.04 -29.40 1.62
N ALA A 68 -2.38 -28.83 2.78
CA ALA A 68 -3.75 -28.49 3.15
C ALA A 68 -4.46 -27.52 2.17
N GLY A 69 -3.71 -26.64 1.49
CA GLY A 69 -4.27 -25.69 0.51
C GLY A 69 -4.69 -26.32 -0.82
N ASN A 70 -4.36 -27.59 -1.02
CA ASN A 70 -4.60 -28.34 -2.25
C ASN A 70 -5.61 -29.48 -2.04
N LEU A 71 -6.23 -29.58 -0.86
CA LEU A 71 -7.24 -30.61 -0.62
C LEU A 71 -8.58 -30.16 -1.19
N PRO A 72 -9.15 -30.88 -2.17
CA PRO A 72 -10.51 -30.63 -2.60
C PRO A 72 -11.46 -30.96 -1.45
N VAL A 73 -12.56 -30.19 -1.35
CA VAL A 73 -13.70 -30.60 -0.52
C VAL A 73 -14.23 -31.90 -1.11
N TYR A 74 -14.58 -32.87 -0.26
CA TYR A 74 -15.00 -34.21 -0.70
C TYR A 74 -16.11 -34.16 -1.76
N ASP A 75 -17.08 -33.25 -1.59
CA ASP A 75 -18.21 -33.07 -2.51
C ASP A 75 -17.84 -32.35 -3.83
N ASP A 76 -16.72 -31.64 -3.87
CA ASP A 76 -16.21 -30.94 -5.07
C ASP A 76 -15.38 -31.86 -5.98
N ILE A 77 -15.05 -33.07 -5.51
CA ILE A 77 -14.31 -34.05 -6.33
C ILE A 77 -15.24 -34.56 -7.43
N HIS A 78 -14.79 -34.45 -8.69
CA HIS A 78 -15.53 -34.94 -9.85
C HIS A 78 -16.02 -36.38 -9.61
N LYS A 79 -17.33 -36.63 -9.82
CA LYS A 79 -18.01 -37.86 -9.41
C LYS A 79 -17.31 -39.15 -9.87
N GLU A 80 -16.77 -39.15 -11.09
CA GLU A 80 -16.01 -40.29 -11.64
C GLU A 80 -14.69 -40.51 -10.89
N LEU A 81 -13.94 -39.44 -10.60
CA LEU A 81 -12.69 -39.51 -9.86
C LEU A 81 -12.93 -39.88 -8.39
N LEU A 82 -13.99 -39.33 -7.79
CA LEU A 82 -14.41 -39.65 -6.43
C LEU A 82 -14.68 -41.15 -6.29
N GLN A 83 -15.46 -41.72 -7.21
CA GLN A 83 -15.76 -43.15 -7.23
C GLN A 83 -14.50 -44.00 -7.38
N LEU A 84 -13.59 -43.64 -8.29
CA LEU A 84 -12.33 -44.35 -8.47
C LEU A 84 -11.43 -44.28 -7.23
N CYS A 85 -11.38 -43.14 -6.54
CA CYS A 85 -10.64 -42.98 -5.30
C CYS A 85 -11.27 -43.78 -4.14
N GLU A 86 -12.60 -43.79 -4.04
CA GLU A 86 -13.36 -44.59 -3.07
C GLU A 86 -13.13 -46.09 -3.26
N ASP A 87 -13.20 -46.56 -4.51
CA ASP A 87 -13.01 -47.97 -4.83
C ASP A 87 -11.58 -48.44 -4.55
N LEU A 88 -10.60 -47.55 -4.76
CA LEU A 88 -9.19 -47.80 -4.44
C LEU A 88 -8.95 -47.82 -2.93
N ILE A 89 -9.43 -46.81 -2.18
CA ILE A 89 -9.17 -46.67 -0.73
C ILE A 89 -9.85 -47.79 0.06
N TRP A 90 -11.05 -48.19 -0.33
CA TRP A 90 -11.79 -49.28 0.31
C TRP A 90 -11.54 -50.66 -0.32
N ASN A 91 -10.63 -50.74 -1.30
CA ASN A 91 -10.31 -51.98 -2.01
C ASN A 91 -11.57 -52.72 -2.50
N LYS A 92 -12.55 -51.97 -3.02
CA LYS A 92 -13.84 -52.51 -3.52
C LYS A 92 -13.70 -53.11 -4.92
N ASP A 93 -12.70 -52.66 -5.67
CA ASP A 93 -12.44 -53.10 -7.03
C ASP A 93 -10.98 -53.54 -7.19
N PRO A 94 -10.71 -54.81 -7.53
CA PRO A 94 -9.34 -55.31 -7.74
C PRO A 94 -8.62 -54.62 -8.92
N GLU A 95 -9.36 -54.00 -9.86
CA GLU A 95 -8.81 -53.23 -10.98
C GLU A 95 -8.73 -51.72 -10.71
N ALA A 96 -9.05 -51.24 -9.50
CA ALA A 96 -9.13 -49.81 -9.18
C ALA A 96 -7.85 -49.04 -9.54
N THR A 97 -6.68 -49.66 -9.33
CA THR A 97 -5.37 -49.05 -9.66
C THR A 97 -5.23 -48.84 -11.18
N GLU A 98 -5.60 -49.84 -11.99
CA GLU A 98 -5.51 -49.74 -13.45
C GLU A 98 -6.53 -48.74 -14.02
N LYS A 99 -7.75 -48.71 -13.47
CA LYS A 99 -8.79 -47.76 -13.88
C LYS A 99 -8.39 -46.33 -13.55
N LEU A 100 -7.83 -46.09 -12.37
CA LEU A 100 -7.33 -44.76 -11.97
C LEU A 100 -6.13 -44.33 -12.82
N LEU A 101 -5.24 -45.25 -13.20
CA LEU A 101 -4.13 -44.97 -14.14
C LEU A 101 -4.62 -44.65 -15.56
N ARG A 102 -5.65 -45.35 -16.06
CA ARG A 102 -6.27 -45.04 -17.36
C ARG A 102 -6.93 -43.66 -17.35
N TYR A 103 -7.65 -43.33 -16.27
CA TYR A 103 -8.22 -42.00 -16.05
C TYR A 103 -7.12 -40.91 -16.02
N ALA A 104 -5.96 -41.23 -15.45
CA ALA A 104 -4.83 -40.32 -15.42
C ALA A 104 -4.20 -40.07 -16.81
N GLN A 105 -4.18 -41.09 -17.68
CA GLN A 105 -3.65 -41.00 -19.04
C GLN A 105 -4.55 -40.18 -19.98
N THR A 106 -5.87 -40.23 -19.79
CA THR A 106 -6.83 -39.45 -20.60
C THR A 106 -6.81 -37.95 -20.26
N GLN A 107 -6.45 -37.57 -19.04
CA GLN A 107 -6.30 -36.17 -18.63
C GLN A 107 -4.93 -35.56 -18.99
N GLY A 108 -3.93 -36.38 -19.33
CA GLY A 108 -2.54 -35.96 -19.56
C GLY A 108 -2.18 -35.46 -20.97
N THR A 109 -3.11 -35.47 -21.94
CA THR A 109 -2.82 -35.04 -23.32
C THR A 109 -3.81 -33.99 -23.84
N GLY A 110 -3.33 -32.75 -23.94
CA GLY A 110 -3.92 -31.72 -24.80
C GLY A 110 -4.83 -30.73 -24.07
N GLY A 111 -4.23 -29.69 -23.50
CA GLY A 111 -4.91 -28.42 -23.26
C GLY A 111 -5.31 -27.78 -24.59
N LYS A 112 -6.38 -28.27 -25.21
CA LYS A 112 -7.16 -27.46 -26.15
C LYS A 112 -7.78 -26.34 -25.32
N LYS A 113 -7.53 -25.09 -25.71
CA LYS A 113 -8.35 -23.95 -25.31
C LYS A 113 -9.80 -24.34 -25.56
N VAL A 114 -10.52 -24.67 -24.49
CA VAL A 114 -11.98 -24.74 -24.50
C VAL A 114 -12.42 -23.34 -24.91
N ILE A 115 -13.04 -23.24 -26.07
CA ILE A 115 -13.82 -22.06 -26.43
C ILE A 115 -14.85 -21.97 -25.31
N GLN A 116 -14.73 -20.97 -24.43
CA GLN A 116 -15.67 -20.74 -23.34
C GLN A 116 -17.05 -20.55 -23.96
N THR A 117 -17.86 -21.59 -23.95
CA THR A 117 -19.30 -21.44 -23.89
C THR A 117 -19.60 -20.86 -22.52
N ASP A 118 -20.22 -19.68 -22.50
CA ASP A 118 -20.62 -18.99 -21.26
C ASP A 118 -21.76 -19.77 -20.57
N GLU A 119 -21.49 -20.97 -20.03
CA GLU A 119 -22.49 -21.87 -19.44
C GLU A 119 -23.28 -21.20 -18.31
N TRP A 120 -22.65 -20.27 -17.58
CA TRP A 120 -23.28 -19.46 -16.54
C TRP A 120 -24.45 -18.61 -17.04
N ARG A 121 -24.52 -18.30 -18.34
CA ARG A 121 -25.62 -17.52 -18.94
C ARG A 121 -26.96 -18.27 -18.97
N ASN A 122 -26.94 -19.58 -18.81
CA ASN A 122 -28.15 -20.41 -18.81
C ASN A 122 -28.83 -20.44 -17.42
N GLY A 123 -28.20 -19.88 -16.38
CA GLY A 123 -28.76 -19.79 -15.04
C GLY A 123 -29.83 -18.68 -14.91
N PRO A 124 -30.55 -18.65 -13.78
CA PRO A 124 -31.49 -17.56 -13.47
C PRO A 124 -30.76 -16.21 -13.34
N VAL A 125 -31.51 -15.10 -13.47
CA VAL A 125 -30.93 -13.74 -13.45
C VAL A 125 -30.15 -13.45 -12.17
N GLU A 126 -30.60 -13.97 -11.03
CA GLU A 126 -29.94 -13.81 -9.74
C GLU A 126 -28.55 -14.45 -9.72
N GLU A 127 -28.45 -15.71 -10.16
CA GLU A 127 -27.17 -16.43 -10.25
C GLU A 127 -26.22 -15.78 -11.27
N ARG A 128 -26.76 -15.22 -12.36
CA ARG A 128 -25.96 -14.49 -13.36
C ARG A 128 -25.40 -13.20 -12.80
N LEU A 129 -26.20 -12.42 -12.07
CA LEU A 129 -25.76 -11.19 -11.39
C LEU A 129 -24.69 -11.50 -10.33
N GLU A 130 -24.92 -12.52 -9.49
CA GLU A 130 -23.95 -12.96 -8.48
C GLU A 130 -22.64 -13.44 -9.13
N TYR A 131 -22.71 -14.27 -10.16
CA TYR A 131 -21.54 -14.74 -10.90
C TYR A 131 -20.76 -13.59 -11.54
N ALA A 132 -21.47 -12.65 -12.19
CA ALA A 132 -20.87 -11.48 -12.82
C ALA A 132 -20.14 -10.60 -11.80
N LEU A 133 -20.72 -10.40 -10.61
CA LEU A 133 -20.08 -9.65 -9.52
C LEU A 133 -18.84 -10.37 -9.00
N VAL A 134 -18.94 -11.66 -8.64
CA VAL A 134 -17.81 -12.43 -8.07
C VAL A 134 -16.66 -12.56 -9.07
N LYS A 135 -16.95 -12.67 -10.37
CA LYS A 135 -15.93 -12.76 -11.43
C LYS A 135 -15.49 -11.42 -12.01
N GLY A 136 -16.16 -10.31 -11.67
CA GLY A 136 -15.85 -8.98 -12.21
C GLY A 136 -16.15 -8.83 -13.70
N ILE A 137 -17.23 -9.45 -14.19
CA ILE A 137 -17.63 -9.47 -15.61
C ILE A 137 -18.63 -8.34 -15.90
N GLU A 138 -18.24 -7.37 -16.73
CA GLU A 138 -19.14 -6.25 -17.08
C GLU A 138 -20.04 -6.50 -18.29
N LYS A 139 -19.69 -7.44 -19.16
CA LYS A 139 -20.21 -7.50 -20.53
C LYS A 139 -21.75 -7.58 -20.61
N HIS A 140 -22.39 -8.25 -19.65
CA HIS A 140 -23.83 -8.50 -19.63
C HIS A 140 -24.56 -7.85 -18.44
N ILE A 141 -23.86 -7.08 -17.62
CA ILE A 141 -24.41 -6.62 -16.33
C ILE A 141 -25.65 -5.74 -16.49
N ILE A 142 -25.68 -4.88 -17.51
CA ILE A 142 -26.82 -3.99 -17.78
C ILE A 142 -28.03 -4.80 -18.23
N GLU A 143 -27.82 -5.77 -19.12
CA GLU A 143 -28.89 -6.65 -19.64
C GLU A 143 -29.50 -7.47 -18.51
N ASP A 144 -28.67 -8.06 -17.65
CA ASP A 144 -29.12 -8.87 -16.52
C ASP A 144 -29.80 -8.01 -15.43
N THR A 145 -29.29 -6.81 -15.18
CA THR A 145 -29.90 -5.87 -14.23
C THR A 145 -31.27 -5.39 -14.73
N GLU A 146 -31.40 -5.12 -16.03
CA GLU A 146 -32.68 -4.75 -16.65
C GLU A 146 -33.68 -5.91 -16.62
N GLU A 147 -33.25 -7.14 -16.86
CA GLU A 147 -34.10 -8.32 -16.75
C GLU A 147 -34.65 -8.48 -15.31
N ALA A 148 -33.78 -8.32 -14.29
CA ALA A 148 -34.21 -8.31 -12.89
C ALA A 148 -35.20 -7.17 -12.61
N ARG A 149 -34.96 -5.98 -13.17
CA ARG A 149 -35.84 -4.81 -13.00
C ARG A 149 -37.22 -4.98 -13.64
N LEU A 150 -37.30 -5.69 -14.76
CA LEU A 150 -38.57 -5.98 -15.42
C LEU A 150 -39.41 -7.03 -14.66
N ASN A 151 -38.79 -7.81 -13.77
CA ASN A 151 -39.47 -8.79 -12.93
C ASN A 151 -40.08 -8.15 -11.67
N GLN A 152 -41.15 -7.38 -11.88
CA GLN A 152 -41.85 -6.65 -10.81
C GLN A 152 -42.53 -7.56 -9.77
N GLU A 153 -42.79 -8.83 -10.09
CA GLU A 153 -43.32 -9.79 -9.12
C GLU A 153 -42.30 -10.11 -8.02
N ARG A 154 -41.02 -10.25 -8.39
CA ARG A 154 -39.94 -10.61 -7.46
C ARG A 154 -39.20 -9.40 -6.91
N TYR A 155 -39.10 -8.33 -7.70
CA TYR A 155 -38.45 -7.07 -7.35
C TYR A 155 -39.42 -5.90 -7.55
N PRO A 156 -40.33 -5.65 -6.60
CA PRO A 156 -41.32 -4.58 -6.72
C PRO A 156 -40.70 -3.20 -6.87
N ARG A 157 -39.52 -2.98 -6.25
CA ARG A 157 -38.76 -1.73 -6.30
C ARG A 157 -37.39 -2.01 -6.90
N PRO A 158 -36.81 -1.10 -7.73
CA PRO A 158 -35.43 -1.18 -8.17
C PRO A 158 -34.43 -1.37 -7.03
N LEU A 159 -34.72 -0.79 -5.85
CA LEU A 159 -33.90 -0.97 -4.65
C LEU A 159 -33.77 -2.44 -4.23
N ASN A 160 -34.80 -3.27 -4.43
CA ASN A 160 -34.75 -4.70 -4.06
C ASN A 160 -33.72 -5.49 -4.89
N ILE A 161 -33.34 -5.00 -6.06
CA ILE A 161 -32.30 -5.62 -6.90
C ILE A 161 -30.92 -5.36 -6.30
N ILE A 162 -30.73 -4.16 -5.73
CA ILE A 162 -29.52 -3.78 -4.99
C ILE A 162 -29.44 -4.64 -3.73
N GLU A 163 -30.45 -4.57 -2.86
CA GLU A 163 -30.49 -5.29 -1.57
C GLU A 163 -30.53 -6.81 -1.70
N GLY A 164 -30.98 -7.34 -2.86
CA GLY A 164 -31.07 -8.76 -3.14
C GLY A 164 -29.86 -9.30 -3.90
N PRO A 165 -29.99 -9.62 -5.21
CA PRO A 165 -28.96 -10.35 -5.96
C PRO A 165 -27.61 -9.62 -6.01
N LEU A 166 -27.60 -8.30 -6.08
CA LEU A 166 -26.35 -7.54 -6.14
C LEU A 166 -25.60 -7.58 -4.80
N MET A 167 -26.28 -7.30 -3.69
CA MET A 167 -25.67 -7.39 -2.35
C MET A 167 -25.29 -8.82 -1.95
N ASN A 168 -26.04 -9.84 -2.38
CA ASN A 168 -25.65 -11.23 -2.20
C ASN A 168 -24.31 -11.53 -2.87
N GLY A 169 -24.14 -11.08 -4.13
CA GLY A 169 -22.86 -11.20 -4.84
C GLY A 169 -21.73 -10.50 -4.10
N MET A 170 -21.96 -9.28 -3.61
CA MET A 170 -20.97 -8.52 -2.84
C MET A 170 -20.64 -9.13 -1.48
N LYS A 171 -21.60 -9.78 -0.82
CA LYS A 171 -21.37 -10.54 0.41
C LYS A 171 -20.42 -11.71 0.16
N ILE A 172 -20.62 -12.46 -0.93
CA ILE A 172 -19.70 -13.54 -1.33
C ILE A 172 -18.30 -12.99 -1.59
N VAL A 173 -18.18 -11.84 -2.27
CA VAL A 173 -16.89 -11.15 -2.49
C VAL A 173 -16.23 -10.79 -1.15
N GLY A 174 -17.00 -10.23 -0.20
CA GLY A 174 -16.53 -9.91 1.15
C GLY A 174 -16.06 -11.14 1.92
N ASP A 175 -16.83 -12.23 1.91
CA ASP A 175 -16.49 -13.49 2.57
C ASP A 175 -15.23 -14.12 1.98
N LEU A 176 -15.08 -14.11 0.64
CA LEU A 176 -13.89 -14.62 -0.03
C LEU A 176 -12.65 -13.75 0.23
N PHE A 177 -12.82 -12.43 0.28
CA PHE A 177 -11.74 -11.50 0.63
C PHE A 177 -11.29 -11.68 2.08
N GLY A 178 -12.24 -11.75 3.02
CA GLY A 178 -11.98 -12.03 4.44
C GLY A 178 -11.32 -13.39 4.68
N ALA A 179 -11.68 -14.41 3.89
CA ALA A 179 -11.06 -15.73 3.92
C ALA A 179 -9.70 -15.80 3.18
N GLY A 180 -9.23 -14.72 2.56
CA GLY A 180 -7.99 -14.67 1.78
C GLY A 180 -8.03 -15.50 0.49
N LYS A 181 -9.22 -15.81 -0.03
CA LYS A 181 -9.46 -16.52 -1.30
C LYS A 181 -9.67 -15.58 -2.48
N MET A 182 -9.94 -14.31 -2.20
CA MET A 182 -10.04 -13.22 -3.17
C MET A 182 -9.12 -12.09 -2.74
N PHE A 183 -8.59 -11.34 -3.70
CA PHE A 183 -7.61 -10.29 -3.45
C PHE A 183 -8.11 -8.94 -3.96
N LEU A 184 -7.45 -7.86 -3.50
CA LEU A 184 -7.87 -6.49 -3.77
C LEU A 184 -8.10 -6.17 -5.26
N PRO A 185 -7.25 -6.63 -6.22
CA PRO A 185 -7.52 -6.40 -7.65
C PRO A 185 -8.88 -6.94 -8.11
N GLN A 186 -9.28 -8.10 -7.58
CA GLN A 186 -10.54 -8.74 -7.92
C GLN A 186 -11.72 -8.01 -7.26
N VAL A 187 -11.57 -7.62 -5.98
CA VAL A 187 -12.59 -6.85 -5.24
C VAL A 187 -12.90 -5.53 -5.97
N ILE A 188 -11.88 -4.82 -6.47
CA ILE A 188 -12.07 -3.59 -7.23
C ILE A 188 -12.78 -3.88 -8.57
N LYS A 189 -12.42 -4.98 -9.26
CA LYS A 189 -13.14 -5.40 -10.49
C LYS A 189 -14.62 -5.73 -10.21
N SER A 190 -14.94 -6.35 -9.07
CA SER A 190 -16.32 -6.59 -8.62
C SER A 190 -17.07 -5.29 -8.32
N ALA A 191 -16.43 -4.35 -7.62
CA ALA A 191 -16.98 -3.03 -7.31
C ALA A 191 -17.43 -2.28 -8.57
N ARG A 192 -16.63 -2.37 -9.64
CA ARG A 192 -16.93 -1.77 -10.94
C ARG A 192 -18.19 -2.35 -11.59
N VAL A 193 -18.36 -3.68 -11.52
CA VAL A 193 -19.59 -4.35 -11.98
C VAL A 193 -20.80 -3.87 -11.16
N MET A 194 -20.65 -3.77 -9.84
CA MET A 194 -21.68 -3.25 -8.93
C MET A 194 -22.07 -1.81 -9.27
N LYS A 195 -21.10 -0.91 -9.41
CA LYS A 195 -21.34 0.50 -9.79
C LYS A 195 -22.08 0.61 -11.13
N LYS A 196 -21.73 -0.21 -12.12
CA LYS A 196 -22.40 -0.21 -13.43
C LYS A 196 -23.85 -0.69 -13.35
N ALA A 197 -24.12 -1.72 -12.54
CA ALA A 197 -25.47 -2.19 -12.27
C ALA A 197 -26.32 -1.13 -11.55
N VAL A 198 -25.79 -0.56 -10.46
CA VAL A 198 -26.48 0.49 -9.69
C VAL A 198 -26.70 1.74 -10.53
N GLY A 199 -25.70 2.15 -11.32
CA GLY A 199 -25.80 3.29 -12.24
C GLY A 199 -26.95 3.15 -13.24
N HIS A 200 -27.23 1.93 -13.69
CA HIS A 200 -28.41 1.65 -14.52
C HIS A 200 -29.73 1.78 -13.75
N LEU A 201 -29.75 1.47 -12.45
CA LEU A 201 -30.94 1.53 -11.61
C LEU A 201 -31.27 2.94 -11.08
N ILE A 202 -30.28 3.83 -10.94
CA ILE A 202 -30.46 5.20 -10.38
C ILE A 202 -31.63 5.96 -11.02
N PRO A 203 -31.74 6.09 -12.36
CA PRO A 203 -32.83 6.85 -12.97
C PRO A 203 -34.23 6.29 -12.64
N PHE A 204 -34.33 4.98 -12.42
CA PHE A 204 -35.59 4.33 -12.05
C PHE A 204 -35.92 4.54 -10.57
N MET A 205 -34.92 4.52 -9.69
CA MET A 205 -35.08 4.83 -8.27
C MET A 205 -35.49 6.29 -8.05
N GLU A 206 -34.90 7.22 -8.80
CA GLU A 206 -35.27 8.65 -8.75
C GLU A 206 -36.72 8.86 -9.19
N LYS A 207 -37.12 8.21 -10.29
CA LYS A 207 -38.49 8.28 -10.79
C LYS A 207 -39.52 7.69 -9.81
N GLU A 208 -39.22 6.53 -9.21
CA GLU A 208 -40.08 5.91 -8.19
C GLU A 208 -40.19 6.81 -6.94
N ARG A 209 -39.10 7.46 -6.53
CA ARG A 209 -39.10 8.42 -5.41
C ARG A 209 -39.96 9.62 -5.72
N GLU A 210 -39.90 10.18 -6.93
CA GLU A 210 -40.78 11.26 -7.36
C GLU A 210 -42.25 10.84 -7.33
N GLU A 211 -42.58 9.66 -7.88
CA GLU A 211 -43.95 9.13 -7.91
C GLU A 211 -44.50 8.88 -6.49
N THR A 212 -43.67 8.36 -5.59
CA THR A 212 -44.05 8.07 -4.19
C THR A 212 -44.18 9.35 -3.36
N ARG A 213 -43.34 10.37 -3.61
CA ARG A 213 -43.49 11.72 -3.03
C ARG A 213 -44.81 12.37 -3.43
N VAL A 214 -45.27 12.16 -4.67
CA VAL A 214 -46.56 12.67 -5.16
C VAL A 214 -47.75 11.93 -4.53
N LEU A 215 -47.61 10.63 -4.23
CA LEU A 215 -48.69 9.77 -3.74
C LEU A 215 -48.90 9.81 -2.21
N ASN A 216 -47.82 9.83 -1.41
CA ASN A 216 -47.93 9.56 0.03
C ASN A 216 -47.74 10.79 0.93
N GLY A 217 -47.26 11.92 0.40
CA GLY A 217 -47.04 13.15 1.19
C GLY A 217 -46.02 13.01 2.34
N THR A 218 -45.41 11.83 2.52
CA THR A 218 -44.40 11.53 3.52
C THR A 218 -43.00 11.48 2.89
N THR A 219 -42.06 12.09 3.61
CA THR A 219 -40.62 12.14 3.33
C THR A 219 -39.86 11.20 4.26
N GLU A 220 -40.29 9.95 4.41
CA GLU A 220 -39.43 8.95 5.06
C GLU A 220 -38.43 8.45 4.00
N GLU A 221 -37.25 9.06 4.03
CA GLU A 221 -36.10 8.64 3.25
C GLU A 221 -35.51 7.40 3.91
N GLU A 222 -35.95 6.20 3.51
CA GLU A 222 -35.13 5.01 3.71
C GLU A 222 -33.85 5.20 2.90
N ASP A 223 -32.75 5.48 3.61
CA ASP A 223 -31.42 5.54 3.02
C ASP A 223 -31.00 4.10 2.68
N PRO A 224 -30.74 3.77 1.40
CA PRO A 224 -30.40 2.40 1.01
C PRO A 224 -29.02 1.94 1.51
N TYR A 225 -28.23 2.85 2.08
CA TYR A 225 -26.87 2.58 2.54
C TYR A 225 -26.81 2.27 4.04
N GLN A 226 -25.84 1.45 4.44
CA GLN A 226 -25.59 1.12 5.86
C GLN A 226 -25.04 2.29 6.67
N GLY A 227 -24.50 3.30 5.98
CA GLY A 227 -23.97 4.53 6.57
C GLY A 227 -23.30 5.40 5.51
N THR A 228 -23.19 6.69 5.80
CA THR A 228 -22.53 7.69 4.96
C THR A 228 -21.16 8.05 5.52
N ILE A 229 -20.13 7.95 4.68
CA ILE A 229 -18.74 8.19 5.07
C ILE A 229 -18.17 9.31 4.20
N VAL A 230 -17.65 10.37 4.84
CA VAL A 230 -16.89 11.42 4.14
C VAL A 230 -15.41 11.09 4.22
N LEU A 231 -14.76 10.90 3.07
CA LEU A 231 -13.32 10.66 2.97
C LEU A 231 -12.61 11.88 2.37
N ALA A 232 -11.45 12.23 2.93
CA ALA A 232 -10.64 13.32 2.42
C ALA A 232 -9.15 13.07 2.64
N THR A 233 -8.33 13.36 1.62
CA THR A 233 -6.90 13.59 1.85
C THR A 233 -6.75 15.03 2.37
N VAL A 234 -6.08 15.17 3.51
CA VAL A 234 -6.02 16.41 4.28
C VAL A 234 -5.33 17.56 3.53
N LYS A 235 -5.51 18.78 4.03
CA LYS A 235 -4.97 19.99 3.42
C LYS A 235 -3.47 19.86 3.09
N GLY A 236 -3.11 20.28 1.88
CA GLY A 236 -1.74 20.30 1.39
C GLY A 236 -1.21 18.94 0.89
N ASP A 237 -1.83 17.82 1.24
CA ASP A 237 -1.42 16.50 0.75
C ASP A 237 -2.15 16.13 -0.54
N VAL A 238 -1.44 15.49 -1.48
CA VAL A 238 -1.90 15.18 -2.84
C VAL A 238 -2.06 13.69 -3.09
N HIS A 239 -1.67 12.84 -2.15
CA HIS A 239 -1.64 11.39 -2.36
C HIS A 239 -2.96 10.74 -1.93
N ASP A 240 -3.56 9.95 -2.81
CA ASP A 240 -4.91 9.40 -2.59
C ASP A 240 -5.09 7.93 -2.98
N ILE A 241 -4.07 7.23 -3.50
CA ILE A 241 -4.19 5.81 -3.90
C ILE A 241 -4.81 4.97 -2.77
N GLY A 242 -4.29 5.11 -1.55
CA GLY A 242 -4.81 4.40 -0.38
C GLY A 242 -6.25 4.80 -0.01
N LYS A 243 -6.57 6.09 -0.09
CA LYS A 243 -7.93 6.61 0.14
C LYS A 243 -8.92 6.03 -0.87
N ASN A 244 -8.56 6.02 -2.14
CA ASN A 244 -9.43 5.52 -3.22
C ASN A 244 -9.69 4.02 -3.05
N ILE A 245 -8.68 3.25 -2.67
CA ILE A 245 -8.83 1.84 -2.30
C ILE A 245 -9.82 1.68 -1.13
N VAL A 246 -9.69 2.46 -0.06
CA VAL A 246 -10.63 2.44 1.08
C VAL A 246 -12.04 2.79 0.63
N GLY A 247 -12.21 3.84 -0.19
CA GLY A 247 -13.51 4.25 -0.72
C GLY A 247 -14.18 3.16 -1.55
N VAL A 248 -13.44 2.47 -2.42
CA VAL A 248 -13.95 1.35 -3.20
C VAL A 248 -14.37 0.19 -2.29
N VAL A 249 -13.52 -0.18 -1.33
CA VAL A 249 -13.81 -1.30 -0.40
C VAL A 249 -15.01 -1.00 0.49
N LEU A 250 -15.19 0.23 0.97
CA LEU A 250 -16.37 0.64 1.71
C LEU A 250 -17.63 0.64 0.82
N GLY A 251 -17.53 1.16 -0.41
CA GLY A 251 -18.63 1.10 -1.38
C GLY A 251 -19.07 -0.34 -1.70
N CYS A 252 -18.13 -1.29 -1.73
CA CYS A 252 -18.43 -2.71 -1.87
C CYS A 252 -19.26 -3.30 -0.72
N ASN A 253 -19.25 -2.66 0.45
CA ASN A 253 -19.96 -3.10 1.65
C ASN A 253 -21.19 -2.22 1.93
N ASN A 254 -21.79 -1.65 0.88
CA ASN A 254 -23.01 -0.84 0.94
C ASN A 254 -22.90 0.44 1.81
N PHE A 255 -21.70 1.01 1.92
CA PHE A 255 -21.53 2.36 2.47
C PHE A 255 -21.63 3.42 1.37
N ARG A 256 -22.26 4.55 1.68
CA ARG A 256 -22.23 5.74 0.82
C ARG A 256 -20.94 6.49 1.06
N VAL A 257 -20.01 6.44 0.11
CA VAL A 257 -18.72 7.14 0.22
C VAL A 257 -18.78 8.47 -0.51
N ILE A 258 -18.55 9.57 0.22
CA ILE A 258 -18.38 10.91 -0.31
C ILE A 258 -16.88 11.26 -0.27
N ASP A 259 -16.21 11.12 -1.40
CA ASP A 259 -14.80 11.45 -1.54
C ASP A 259 -14.62 12.92 -1.92
N LEU A 260 -13.97 13.70 -1.05
CA LEU A 260 -13.72 15.13 -1.27
C LEU A 260 -12.47 15.43 -2.09
N GLY A 261 -11.70 14.38 -2.40
CA GLY A 261 -10.44 14.45 -3.13
C GLY A 261 -9.25 14.79 -2.25
N VAL A 262 -8.28 15.48 -2.85
CA VAL A 262 -6.99 15.83 -2.24
C VAL A 262 -6.89 17.30 -1.87
N MET A 263 -5.92 17.62 -1.01
CA MET A 263 -5.67 18.97 -0.49
C MET A 263 -6.93 19.59 0.13
N THR A 264 -7.78 18.79 0.79
CA THR A 264 -9.09 19.24 1.25
C THR A 264 -8.97 20.02 2.57
N PRO A 265 -9.36 21.31 2.61
CA PRO A 265 -9.36 22.10 3.84
C PRO A 265 -10.35 21.57 4.90
N CYS A 266 -10.03 21.78 6.19
CA CYS A 266 -10.86 21.33 7.32
C CYS A 266 -12.30 21.82 7.23
N ASP A 267 -12.53 23.09 6.91
CA ASP A 267 -13.87 23.68 6.77
C ASP A 267 -14.71 22.97 5.70
N LYS A 268 -14.10 22.60 4.56
CA LYS A 268 -14.77 21.82 3.51
C LYS A 268 -15.11 20.40 3.99
N ILE A 269 -14.21 19.76 4.74
CA ILE A 269 -14.45 18.41 5.31
C ILE A 269 -15.65 18.45 6.26
N LEU A 270 -15.63 19.36 7.23
CA LEU A 270 -16.68 19.45 8.25
C LEU A 270 -18.00 19.89 7.64
N LYS A 271 -17.98 20.83 6.69
CA LYS A 271 -19.19 21.24 5.97
C LYS A 271 -19.80 20.07 5.18
N ALA A 272 -19.00 19.33 4.43
CA ALA A 272 -19.49 18.16 3.70
C ALA A 272 -20.05 17.08 4.63
N ALA A 273 -19.41 16.84 5.78
CA ALA A 273 -19.91 15.91 6.78
C ALA A 273 -21.30 16.31 7.31
N LEU A 274 -21.54 17.61 7.52
CA LEU A 274 -22.86 18.11 7.95
C LEU A 274 -23.88 18.10 6.80
N ASP A 275 -23.51 18.60 5.61
CA ASP A 275 -24.38 18.69 4.45
C ASP A 275 -24.86 17.30 3.98
N HIS A 276 -24.00 16.29 4.07
CA HIS A 276 -24.30 14.92 3.70
C HIS A 276 -24.76 14.04 4.87
N LYS A 277 -24.91 14.60 6.08
CA LYS A 277 -25.25 13.85 7.31
C LYS A 277 -24.37 12.60 7.49
N ALA A 278 -23.06 12.79 7.37
CA ALA A 278 -22.10 11.71 7.46
C ALA A 278 -22.12 11.07 8.85
N ASP A 279 -22.07 9.75 8.88
CA ASP A 279 -21.97 8.94 10.08
C ASP A 279 -20.51 8.75 10.51
N ILE A 280 -19.56 8.86 9.58
CA ILE A 280 -18.11 8.75 9.84
C ILE A 280 -17.34 9.74 8.96
N ILE A 281 -16.27 10.36 9.50
CA ILE A 281 -15.28 11.13 8.74
C ILE A 281 -13.97 10.32 8.69
N GLY A 282 -13.40 10.14 7.52
CA GLY A 282 -12.08 9.52 7.33
C GLY A 282 -11.06 10.47 6.74
N LEU A 283 -9.90 10.57 7.38
CA LEU A 283 -8.77 11.41 6.95
C LEU A 283 -7.61 10.56 6.43
N SER A 284 -7.02 10.99 5.32
CA SER A 284 -5.84 10.37 4.72
C SER A 284 -4.66 11.33 4.66
N GLY A 285 -3.44 10.83 4.90
CA GLY A 285 -2.19 11.58 4.78
C GLY A 285 -0.97 10.69 4.52
N LEU A 286 -0.04 11.15 3.69
CA LEU A 286 1.20 10.47 3.32
C LEU A 286 2.46 11.16 3.83
N ILE A 287 2.46 12.48 4.01
CA ILE A 287 3.63 13.23 4.49
C ILE A 287 3.51 13.62 5.96
N THR A 288 4.61 13.98 6.62
CA THR A 288 4.59 14.30 8.05
C THR A 288 3.78 15.56 8.39
N PRO A 289 3.73 16.64 7.57
CA PRO A 289 2.84 17.77 7.84
C PRO A 289 1.35 17.41 7.85
N SER A 290 0.95 16.32 7.19
CA SER A 290 -0.44 15.85 7.16
C SER A 290 -0.93 15.42 8.55
N LEU A 291 -0.02 15.01 9.44
CA LEU A 291 -0.36 14.64 10.82
C LEU A 291 -0.86 15.84 11.63
N ASP A 292 -0.26 17.02 11.43
CA ASP A 292 -0.69 18.25 12.10
C ASP A 292 -2.08 18.69 11.63
N GLU A 293 -2.36 18.53 10.33
CA GLU A 293 -3.69 18.82 9.77
C GLU A 293 -4.76 17.87 10.35
N MET A 294 -4.43 16.59 10.59
CA MET A 294 -5.35 15.67 11.27
C MET A 294 -5.62 16.07 12.72
N ILE A 295 -4.60 16.53 13.45
CA ILE A 295 -4.75 17.09 14.80
C ILE A 295 -5.65 18.34 14.76
N PHE A 296 -5.44 19.21 13.77
CA PHE A 296 -6.25 20.42 13.58
C PHE A 296 -7.72 20.09 13.32
N VAL A 297 -8.01 19.12 12.45
CA VAL A 297 -9.38 18.67 12.20
C VAL A 297 -10.04 18.14 13.47
N ALA A 298 -9.34 17.30 14.26
CA ALA A 298 -9.85 16.79 15.53
C ALA A 298 -10.18 17.92 16.53
N LYS A 299 -9.30 18.93 16.65
CA LYS A 299 -9.54 20.11 17.49
C LYS A 299 -10.75 20.92 17.03
N GLU A 300 -10.93 21.10 15.71
CA GLU A 300 -12.07 21.85 15.17
C GLU A 300 -13.39 21.08 15.31
N MET A 301 -13.36 19.75 15.18
CA MET A 301 -14.53 18.91 15.47
C MET A 301 -14.97 19.05 16.93
N GLU A 302 -14.02 19.04 17.87
CA GLU A 302 -14.31 19.29 19.30
C GLU A 302 -14.86 20.71 19.52
N ARG A 303 -14.21 21.73 18.94
CA ARG A 303 -14.63 23.14 19.07
C ARG A 303 -16.06 23.38 18.56
N LEU A 304 -16.46 22.66 17.51
CA LEU A 304 -17.80 22.73 16.92
C LEU A 304 -18.78 21.72 17.53
N ALA A 305 -18.37 20.97 18.55
CA ALA A 305 -19.17 19.94 19.22
C ALA A 305 -19.76 18.89 18.26
N ILE A 306 -19.05 18.61 17.16
CA ILE A 306 -19.37 17.49 16.27
C ILE A 306 -19.13 16.19 17.06
N LYS A 307 -19.96 15.16 16.86
CA LYS A 307 -19.85 13.86 17.56
C LYS A 307 -19.68 12.67 16.61
N ILE A 308 -19.41 12.96 15.34
CA ILE A 308 -19.16 11.97 14.30
C ILE A 308 -17.80 11.30 14.56
N PRO A 309 -17.71 9.96 14.56
CA PRO A 309 -16.44 9.22 14.61
C PRO A 309 -15.43 9.67 13.56
N LEU A 310 -14.15 9.71 13.94
CA LEU A 310 -13.03 10.13 13.11
C LEU A 310 -12.07 8.96 12.85
N LEU A 311 -11.94 8.54 11.60
CA LEU A 311 -10.96 7.55 11.16
C LEU A 311 -9.70 8.23 10.66
N ILE A 312 -8.55 7.73 11.11
CA ILE A 312 -7.22 8.21 10.74
C ILE A 312 -6.50 7.11 9.97
N GLY A 313 -6.01 7.41 8.77
CA GLY A 313 -5.22 6.47 7.97
C GLY A 313 -4.24 7.17 7.04
N GLY A 314 -3.38 6.36 6.39
CA GLY A 314 -2.35 6.84 5.47
C GLY A 314 -0.94 6.37 5.86
N ALA A 315 0.06 6.70 5.05
CA ALA A 315 1.40 6.12 5.19
C ALA A 315 2.17 6.62 6.44
N THR A 316 1.97 7.88 6.82
CA THR A 316 2.62 8.50 7.98
C THR A 316 1.85 8.31 9.28
N THR A 317 0.60 7.85 9.21
CA THR A 317 -0.21 7.62 10.40
C THR A 317 0.22 6.36 11.13
N SER A 318 0.00 6.35 12.45
CA SER A 318 0.23 5.16 13.25
C SER A 318 -0.75 5.12 14.42
N ARG A 319 -0.93 3.93 15.00
CA ARG A 319 -1.70 3.76 16.24
C ARG A 319 -1.14 4.63 17.35
N THR A 320 0.18 4.63 17.55
CA THR A 320 0.85 5.45 18.58
C THR A 320 0.65 6.95 18.36
N HIS A 321 0.85 7.46 17.14
CA HIS A 321 0.62 8.89 16.88
C HIS A 321 -0.83 9.29 17.13
N THR A 322 -1.77 8.45 16.70
CA THR A 322 -3.21 8.71 16.87
C THR A 322 -3.59 8.74 18.35
N ALA A 323 -3.15 7.75 19.12
CA ALA A 323 -3.40 7.65 20.56
C ALA A 323 -2.79 8.82 21.35
N VAL A 324 -1.59 9.27 20.99
CA VAL A 324 -0.83 10.29 21.74
C VAL A 324 -1.20 11.71 21.35
N LYS A 325 -1.41 12.00 20.06
CA LYS A 325 -1.51 13.39 19.56
C LYS A 325 -2.87 13.77 18.99
N ILE A 326 -3.65 12.82 18.47
CA ILE A 326 -4.96 13.12 17.82
C ILE A 326 -6.13 12.85 18.76
N ALA A 327 -6.26 11.61 19.26
CA ALA A 327 -7.37 11.18 20.10
C ALA A 327 -7.60 12.07 21.33
N PRO A 328 -6.57 12.58 22.05
CA PRO A 328 -6.79 13.47 23.19
C PRO A 328 -7.40 14.85 22.84
N ARG A 329 -7.52 15.18 21.55
CA ARG A 329 -8.06 16.46 21.08
C ARG A 329 -9.54 16.39 20.71
N TYR A 330 -10.16 15.21 20.77
CA TYR A 330 -11.55 15.01 20.38
C TYR A 330 -12.24 14.00 21.30
N SER A 331 -13.43 14.34 21.78
CA SER A 331 -14.17 13.56 22.77
C SER A 331 -14.97 12.38 22.20
N ALA A 332 -15.19 12.33 20.88
CA ALA A 332 -15.82 11.19 20.22
C ALA A 332 -14.77 10.23 19.65
N PRO A 333 -15.17 9.03 19.15
CA PRO A 333 -14.22 8.01 18.70
C PRO A 333 -13.21 8.54 17.66
N VAL A 334 -11.91 8.37 17.95
CA VAL A 334 -10.82 8.59 16.99
C VAL A 334 -10.09 7.26 16.82
N ILE A 335 -10.12 6.68 15.62
CA ILE A 335 -9.59 5.34 15.39
C ILE A 335 -8.60 5.32 14.24
N HIS A 336 -7.39 4.83 14.52
CA HIS A 336 -6.41 4.53 13.49
C HIS A 336 -6.74 3.23 12.76
N VAL A 337 -6.94 3.31 11.45
CA VAL A 337 -7.23 2.17 10.58
C VAL A 337 -6.01 1.86 9.72
N LEU A 338 -5.47 0.65 9.86
CA LEU A 338 -4.19 0.27 9.22
C LEU A 338 -4.30 0.13 7.70
N ASP A 339 -5.38 -0.46 7.22
CA ASP A 339 -5.58 -0.76 5.80
C ASP A 339 -7.07 -0.86 5.46
N ALA A 340 -7.38 -0.88 4.16
CA ALA A 340 -8.75 -0.92 3.66
C ALA A 340 -9.53 -2.16 4.10
N SER A 341 -8.88 -3.32 4.31
CA SER A 341 -9.59 -4.54 4.73
C SER A 341 -10.20 -4.39 6.13
N LYS A 342 -9.51 -3.66 7.01
CA LYS A 342 -9.99 -3.38 8.36
C LYS A 342 -11.01 -2.25 8.42
N SER A 343 -11.04 -1.37 7.42
CA SER A 343 -11.94 -0.22 7.40
C SER A 343 -13.41 -0.61 7.49
N VAL A 344 -13.81 -1.70 6.83
CA VAL A 344 -15.19 -2.22 6.83
C VAL A 344 -15.60 -2.64 8.23
N VAL A 345 -14.78 -3.48 8.88
CA VAL A 345 -15.07 -4.00 10.22
C VAL A 345 -15.22 -2.86 11.23
N VAL A 346 -14.30 -1.89 11.18
CA VAL A 346 -14.33 -0.72 12.06
C VAL A 346 -15.59 0.11 11.83
N CYS A 347 -15.95 0.39 10.57
CA CYS A 347 -17.16 1.16 10.25
C CYS A 347 -18.43 0.45 10.71
N SER A 348 -18.54 -0.87 10.47
CA SER A 348 -19.69 -1.66 10.90
C SER A 348 -19.83 -1.69 12.43
N GLN A 349 -18.72 -1.86 13.17
CA GLN A 349 -18.75 -1.82 14.65
C GLN A 349 -19.16 -0.44 15.19
N LEU A 350 -18.70 0.65 14.57
CA LEU A 350 -19.05 2.01 14.97
C LEU A 350 -20.50 2.40 14.68
N LEU A 351 -21.17 1.68 13.77
CA LEU A 351 -22.55 1.93 13.36
C LEU A 351 -23.56 0.97 13.99
N ASP A 352 -23.09 -0.12 14.61
CA ASP A 352 -23.95 -1.04 15.35
C ASP A 352 -24.29 -0.48 16.74
N GLU A 353 -25.58 -0.22 16.99
CA GLU A 353 -26.07 0.34 18.26
C GLU A 353 -25.74 -0.51 19.49
N ASN A 354 -25.52 -1.82 19.33
CA ASN A 354 -25.20 -2.72 20.45
C ASN A 354 -23.70 -2.83 20.72
N LEU A 355 -22.86 -2.62 19.71
CA LEU A 355 -21.41 -2.84 19.79
C LEU A 355 -20.61 -1.54 19.87
N LYS A 356 -21.17 -0.42 19.43
CA LYS A 356 -20.45 0.86 19.32
C LYS A 356 -19.83 1.32 20.64
N ASP A 357 -20.61 1.29 21.72
CA ASP A 357 -20.16 1.80 23.01
C ASP A 357 -19.07 0.90 23.62
N GLU A 358 -19.26 -0.43 23.57
CA GLU A 358 -18.26 -1.42 24.01
C GLU A 358 -16.96 -1.29 23.19
N TYR A 359 -17.07 -1.15 21.88
CA TYR A 359 -15.92 -1.00 21.00
C TYR A 359 -15.18 0.33 21.24
N PHE A 360 -15.90 1.41 21.53
CA PHE A 360 -15.28 2.69 21.86
C PHE A 360 -14.51 2.63 23.18
N GLU A 361 -15.07 1.99 24.21
CA GLU A 361 -14.40 1.76 25.48
C GLU A 361 -13.11 0.95 25.30
N GLU A 362 -13.15 -0.15 24.54
CA GLU A 362 -11.97 -0.98 24.25
C GLU A 362 -10.84 -0.17 23.60
N ILE A 363 -11.16 0.65 22.59
CA ILE A 363 -10.16 1.48 21.91
C ILE A 363 -9.59 2.56 22.84
N MET A 364 -10.42 3.13 23.72
CA MET A 364 -9.98 4.15 24.67
C MET A 364 -8.99 3.58 25.70
N GLU A 365 -9.25 2.37 26.21
CA GLU A 365 -8.32 1.65 27.08
C GLU A 365 -7.02 1.32 26.34
N GLU A 366 -7.09 0.77 25.12
CA GLU A 366 -5.91 0.48 24.30
C GLU A 366 -5.05 1.74 24.08
N TYR A 367 -5.68 2.88 23.82
CA TYR A 367 -4.96 4.13 23.56
C TYR A 367 -4.38 4.76 24.82
N GLU A 368 -4.97 4.52 25.98
CA GLU A 368 -4.40 4.96 27.25
C GLU A 368 -3.13 4.18 27.59
N ASP A 369 -3.14 2.86 27.42
CA ASP A 369 -1.95 2.02 27.60
C ASP A 369 -0.81 2.47 26.67
N ILE A 370 -1.11 2.66 25.38
CA ILE A 370 -0.13 3.14 24.39
C ILE A 370 0.44 4.51 24.78
N ARG A 371 -0.39 5.42 25.32
CA ARG A 371 0.07 6.73 25.78
C ARG A 371 1.02 6.61 26.96
N GLN A 372 0.67 5.79 27.96
CA GLN A 372 1.50 5.59 29.15
C GLN A 372 2.87 5.03 28.76
N ASP A 373 2.90 3.95 27.97
CA ASP A 373 4.13 3.35 27.44
C ASP A 373 4.99 4.36 26.67
N HIS A 374 4.35 5.20 25.84
CA HIS A 374 5.05 6.23 25.08
C HIS A 374 5.75 7.24 25.99
N TYR A 375 5.04 7.81 26.98
CA TYR A 375 5.60 8.81 27.88
C TYR A 375 6.63 8.24 28.83
N GLU A 376 6.51 6.98 29.24
CA GLU A 376 7.54 6.28 30.00
C GLU A 376 8.82 6.10 29.17
N SER A 377 8.70 5.67 27.91
CA SER A 377 9.85 5.50 27.01
C SER A 377 10.63 6.80 26.74
N LEU A 378 9.96 7.96 26.80
CA LEU A 378 10.61 9.27 26.66
C LEU A 378 11.48 9.63 27.88
N LYS A 379 11.10 9.19 29.08
CA LYS A 379 11.85 9.45 30.32
C LYS A 379 13.12 8.61 30.41
N GLU A 380 13.12 7.40 29.84
CA GLU A 380 14.28 6.51 29.86
C GLU A 380 15.37 6.92 28.86
N ARG A 381 14.99 7.62 27.79
CA ARG A 381 15.93 8.04 26.73
C ARG A 381 16.75 9.24 27.17
N ARG A 382 18.06 9.08 27.13
CA ARG A 382 19.02 10.16 27.33
C ARG A 382 19.45 10.73 25.99
N TYR A 383 19.68 12.04 25.97
CA TYR A 383 20.12 12.77 24.79
C TYR A 383 21.40 13.53 25.11
N LEU A 384 22.35 13.51 24.18
CA LEU A 384 23.55 14.34 24.29
C LEU A 384 23.22 15.80 23.96
N PRO A 385 23.82 16.77 24.68
CA PRO A 385 23.83 18.16 24.25
C PRO A 385 24.40 18.27 22.83
N LEU A 386 23.84 19.15 22.00
CA LEU A 386 24.23 19.34 20.60
C LEU A 386 25.73 19.55 20.42
N SER A 387 26.35 20.31 21.31
CA SER A 387 27.79 20.56 21.31
C SER A 387 28.63 19.30 21.50
N GLN A 388 28.15 18.31 22.26
CA GLN A 388 28.81 17.01 22.44
C GLN A 388 28.55 16.11 21.24
N ALA A 389 27.30 16.06 20.75
CA ALA A 389 26.96 15.32 19.53
C ALA A 389 27.81 15.77 18.33
N ARG A 390 28.04 17.09 18.15
CA ARG A 390 28.93 17.66 17.13
C ARG A 390 30.38 17.18 17.25
N LYS A 391 30.92 17.11 18.48
CA LYS A 391 32.29 16.61 18.74
C LYS A 391 32.43 15.12 18.42
N SER A 392 31.37 14.35 18.64
CA SER A 392 31.28 12.92 18.33
C SER A 392 30.63 12.65 16.96
N GLY A 393 30.60 13.66 16.07
CA GLY A 393 30.13 13.52 14.70
C GLY A 393 31.02 12.61 13.86
N PHE A 394 30.57 12.24 12.66
CA PHE A 394 31.38 11.42 11.78
C PHE A 394 32.62 12.21 11.32
N GLN A 395 33.81 11.70 11.66
CA GLN A 395 35.08 12.33 11.31
C GLN A 395 35.70 11.58 10.14
N MET A 396 35.81 12.27 9.00
CA MET A 396 36.53 11.78 7.84
C MET A 396 37.92 12.42 7.79
N ASP A 397 38.94 11.61 7.54
CA ASP A 397 40.29 12.13 7.27
C ASP A 397 40.37 12.62 5.83
N TRP A 398 39.86 13.83 5.61
CA TRP A 398 39.77 14.46 4.29
C TRP A 398 41.10 14.52 3.55
N LEU A 399 42.24 14.54 4.25
CA LEU A 399 43.56 14.62 3.63
C LEU A 399 44.07 13.28 3.09
N SER A 400 43.64 12.14 3.66
CA SER A 400 44.06 10.80 3.23
C SER A 400 43.06 10.12 2.31
N GLU A 401 41.81 10.55 2.32
CA GLU A 401 40.76 10.03 1.46
C GLU A 401 40.86 10.59 0.03
N PRO A 402 40.33 9.87 -0.98
CA PRO A 402 40.29 10.37 -2.35
C PRO A 402 39.57 11.72 -2.43
N HIS A 403 40.17 12.67 -3.17
CA HIS A 403 39.54 13.97 -3.37
C HIS A 403 38.18 13.84 -4.08
N PRO A 404 37.16 14.61 -3.67
CA PRO A 404 35.87 14.65 -4.35
C PRO A 404 36.02 14.97 -5.83
N VAL A 405 35.32 14.22 -6.67
CA VAL A 405 35.35 14.39 -8.13
C VAL A 405 34.53 15.61 -8.51
N LYS A 406 35.08 16.49 -9.36
CA LYS A 406 34.33 17.61 -9.95
C LYS A 406 33.29 17.05 -10.96
N PRO A 407 31.99 17.39 -10.82
CA PRO A 407 30.99 17.06 -11.82
C PRO A 407 31.33 17.59 -13.21
N THR A 408 30.78 16.98 -14.26
CA THR A 408 31.09 17.37 -15.65
C THR A 408 30.59 18.77 -16.02
N PHE A 409 29.61 19.30 -15.28
CA PHE A 409 29.13 20.68 -15.37
C PHE A 409 28.72 21.21 -13.99
N ILE A 410 28.66 22.53 -13.85
CA ILE A 410 28.10 23.23 -12.67
C ILE A 410 26.87 24.02 -13.11
N GLY A 411 25.81 24.01 -12.32
CA GLY A 411 24.49 24.54 -12.70
C GLY A 411 23.49 23.42 -12.95
N THR A 412 22.47 23.68 -13.75
CA THR A 412 21.35 22.75 -14.01
C THR A 412 21.35 22.22 -15.45
N GLN A 413 20.86 20.99 -15.59
CA GLN A 413 20.49 20.38 -16.86
C GLN A 413 19.04 19.90 -16.75
N VAL A 414 18.20 20.37 -17.68
CA VAL A 414 16.76 20.09 -17.71
C VAL A 414 16.46 18.99 -18.73
N PHE A 415 15.55 18.09 -18.35
CA PHE A 415 14.97 17.07 -19.20
C PHE A 415 13.49 17.41 -19.41
N GLU A 416 13.20 18.11 -20.50
CA GLU A 416 11.82 18.47 -20.89
C GLU A 416 10.98 17.25 -21.30
N ASP A 417 11.65 16.18 -21.71
CA ASP A 417 11.06 14.87 -22.02
C ASP A 417 12.06 13.77 -21.66
N TYR A 418 11.55 12.59 -21.33
CA TYR A 418 12.36 11.41 -21.00
C TYR A 418 11.77 10.15 -21.60
N ASP A 419 12.65 9.25 -22.05
CA ASP A 419 12.24 7.99 -22.68
C ASP A 419 11.67 7.02 -21.64
N LEU A 420 10.34 7.00 -21.54
CA LEU A 420 9.61 6.12 -20.63
C LEU A 420 9.92 4.64 -20.87
N GLN A 421 10.27 4.24 -22.11
CA GLN A 421 10.57 2.83 -22.41
C GLN A 421 11.83 2.37 -21.67
N LYS A 422 12.83 3.25 -21.51
CA LYS A 422 14.02 2.95 -20.70
C LYS A 422 13.69 2.82 -19.23
N LEU A 423 12.77 3.65 -18.73
CA LEU A 423 12.38 3.62 -17.32
C LEU A 423 11.70 2.31 -16.92
N VAL A 424 11.02 1.62 -17.85
CA VAL A 424 10.34 0.35 -17.57
C VAL A 424 11.28 -0.69 -16.96
N ASP A 425 12.53 -0.75 -17.43
CA ASP A 425 13.54 -1.71 -16.94
C ASP A 425 14.00 -1.40 -15.51
N TYR A 426 13.84 -0.15 -15.06
CA TYR A 426 14.21 0.31 -13.72
C TYR A 426 13.07 0.21 -12.70
N ILE A 427 11.86 -0.15 -13.12
CA ILE A 427 10.70 -0.24 -12.21
C ILE A 427 10.93 -1.28 -11.11
N ASP A 428 10.88 -0.84 -9.85
CA ASP A 428 10.67 -1.75 -8.73
C ASP A 428 9.19 -2.10 -8.59
N TRP A 429 8.86 -3.32 -9.03
CA TRP A 429 7.50 -3.86 -8.98
C TRP A 429 7.05 -4.27 -7.58
N LYS A 430 7.96 -4.34 -6.58
CA LYS A 430 7.55 -4.74 -5.23
C LYS A 430 6.52 -3.77 -4.64
N PRO A 431 6.74 -2.44 -4.57
CA PRO A 431 5.73 -1.54 -4.02
C PRO A 431 4.46 -1.47 -4.88
N PHE A 432 4.55 -1.76 -6.19
CA PHE A 432 3.35 -1.93 -7.02
C PHE A 432 2.45 -3.06 -6.49
N PHE A 433 3.00 -4.23 -6.16
CA PHE A 433 2.20 -5.31 -5.56
C PHE A 433 1.72 -4.99 -4.14
N ASP A 434 2.47 -4.18 -3.39
CA ASP A 434 2.07 -3.73 -2.06
C ASP A 434 0.82 -2.82 -2.13
N VAL A 435 0.72 -1.95 -3.13
CA VAL A 435 -0.50 -1.14 -3.41
C VAL A 435 -1.72 -2.03 -3.61
N TRP A 436 -1.56 -3.13 -4.36
CA TRP A 436 -2.62 -4.12 -4.59
C TRP A 436 -2.81 -5.13 -3.43
N GLN A 437 -2.12 -4.93 -2.29
CA GLN A 437 -2.13 -5.81 -1.13
C GLN A 437 -1.87 -7.30 -1.45
N LEU A 438 -1.14 -7.60 -2.53
CA LEU A 438 -0.80 -8.96 -2.91
C LEU A 438 0.42 -9.41 -2.10
N ARG A 439 0.16 -9.96 -0.90
CA ARG A 439 1.19 -10.41 0.04
C ARG A 439 1.30 -11.93 0.06
N GLY A 440 2.42 -12.48 -0.42
CA GLY A 440 2.71 -13.91 -0.32
C GLY A 440 2.91 -14.40 1.14
N LYS A 441 2.65 -15.69 1.39
CA LYS A 441 2.56 -16.29 2.74
C LYS A 441 3.89 -16.39 3.51
N TYR A 442 5.05 -16.26 2.85
CA TYR A 442 6.41 -16.41 3.43
C TYR A 442 7.43 -15.46 2.76
N PRO A 443 8.64 -15.17 3.35
CA PRO A 443 9.59 -14.13 2.92
C PRO A 443 10.17 -14.24 1.49
N ASN A 444 9.72 -15.16 0.65
CA ASN A 444 9.99 -15.19 -0.79
C ASN A 444 9.13 -14.15 -1.58
N ARG A 445 8.92 -12.96 -1.00
CA ARG A 445 7.87 -11.97 -1.37
C ARG A 445 8.26 -10.98 -2.47
N GLY A 446 9.49 -11.02 -2.98
CA GLY A 446 9.95 -10.06 -3.98
C GLY A 446 9.51 -10.45 -5.39
N PHE A 447 9.15 -9.47 -6.21
CA PHE A 447 9.14 -9.66 -7.66
C PHE A 447 10.51 -10.17 -8.14
N PRO A 448 10.58 -11.12 -9.10
CA PRO A 448 9.48 -11.81 -9.79
C PRO A 448 8.98 -13.08 -9.10
N LYS A 449 9.52 -13.44 -7.91
CA LYS A 449 9.19 -14.69 -7.21
C LYS A 449 7.71 -14.78 -6.79
N ILE A 450 7.05 -13.63 -6.60
CA ILE A 450 5.62 -13.55 -6.27
C ILE A 450 4.72 -14.28 -7.28
N PHE A 451 5.11 -14.37 -8.55
CA PHE A 451 4.33 -15.10 -9.57
C PHE A 451 4.23 -16.60 -9.32
N ASN A 452 5.18 -17.16 -8.56
CA ASN A 452 5.21 -18.57 -8.20
C ASN A 452 4.57 -18.82 -6.81
N ASP A 453 4.03 -17.79 -6.17
CA ASP A 453 3.31 -17.96 -4.91
C ASP A 453 2.00 -18.73 -5.16
N LYS A 454 1.77 -19.78 -4.38
CA LYS A 454 0.60 -20.66 -4.57
C LYS A 454 -0.73 -19.98 -4.28
N THR A 455 -0.73 -18.91 -3.49
CA THR A 455 -1.94 -18.22 -3.04
C THR A 455 -2.22 -16.99 -3.89
N VAL A 456 -1.21 -16.15 -4.16
CA VAL A 456 -1.39 -14.88 -4.89
C VAL A 456 -0.79 -14.87 -6.29
N GLY A 457 -0.03 -15.88 -6.69
CA GLY A 457 0.82 -15.81 -7.89
C GLY A 457 0.06 -15.65 -9.20
N GLU A 458 -1.09 -16.31 -9.35
CA GLU A 458 -1.93 -16.17 -10.54
C GLU A 458 -2.47 -14.74 -10.68
N GLU A 459 -3.01 -14.17 -9.59
CA GLU A 459 -3.54 -12.81 -9.58
C GLU A 459 -2.42 -11.76 -9.70
N ALA A 460 -1.26 -12.01 -9.09
CA ALA A 460 -0.06 -11.19 -9.27
C ALA A 460 0.37 -11.15 -10.74
N LYS A 461 0.29 -12.28 -11.45
CA LYS A 461 0.60 -12.33 -12.87
C LYS A 461 -0.44 -11.56 -13.70
N LYS A 462 -1.73 -11.72 -13.41
CA LYS A 462 -2.81 -10.99 -14.11
C LYS A 462 -2.67 -9.48 -13.96
N VAL A 463 -2.50 -8.97 -12.73
CA VAL A 463 -2.35 -7.53 -12.48
C VAL A 463 -1.06 -6.98 -13.11
N TYR A 464 0.01 -7.78 -13.14
CA TYR A 464 1.24 -7.41 -13.84
C TYR A 464 1.04 -7.35 -15.36
N ASP A 465 0.36 -8.33 -15.95
CA ASP A 465 0.06 -8.35 -17.39
C ASP A 465 -0.85 -7.16 -17.76
N ASP A 466 -1.86 -6.85 -16.95
CA ASP A 466 -2.72 -5.66 -17.08
C ASP A 466 -1.89 -4.37 -17.02
N ALA A 467 -0.96 -4.27 -16.06
CA ALA A 467 -0.05 -3.15 -15.90
C ALA A 467 0.87 -2.97 -17.11
N GLN A 468 1.46 -4.05 -17.62
CA GLN A 468 2.31 -4.04 -18.82
C GLN A 468 1.53 -3.61 -20.06
N ASN A 469 0.30 -4.09 -20.24
CA ASN A 469 -0.56 -3.70 -21.36
C ASN A 469 -0.92 -2.21 -21.30
N MET A 470 -1.29 -1.72 -20.12
CA MET A 470 -1.58 -0.31 -19.90
C MET A 470 -0.33 0.55 -20.15
N LEU A 471 0.82 0.18 -19.58
CA LEU A 471 2.08 0.89 -19.76
C LEU A 471 2.46 1.01 -21.25
N ASN A 472 2.40 -0.11 -21.99
CA ASN A 472 2.64 -0.11 -23.44
C ASN A 472 1.67 0.82 -24.18
N THR A 473 0.40 0.84 -23.79
CA THR A 473 -0.61 1.72 -24.42
C THR A 473 -0.31 3.19 -24.13
N LEU A 474 -0.02 3.53 -22.88
CA LEU A 474 0.24 4.90 -22.43
C LEU A 474 1.51 5.47 -23.06
N ILE A 475 2.58 4.67 -23.15
CA ILE A 475 3.84 5.05 -23.79
C ILE A 475 3.64 5.24 -25.30
N ASN A 476 3.05 4.27 -25.99
CA ASN A 476 2.85 4.34 -27.45
C ASN A 476 1.95 5.49 -27.88
N GLN A 477 0.93 5.81 -27.07
CA GLN A 477 0.01 6.92 -27.31
C GLN A 477 0.54 8.26 -26.78
N LYS A 478 1.72 8.28 -26.13
CA LYS A 478 2.31 9.47 -25.50
C LYS A 478 1.34 10.18 -24.54
N LYS A 479 0.58 9.39 -23.77
CA LYS A 479 -0.38 9.89 -22.78
C LYS A 479 0.26 10.28 -21.45
N LEU A 480 1.46 9.77 -21.20
CA LEU A 480 2.29 10.14 -20.05
C LEU A 480 3.58 10.80 -20.54
N GLN A 481 4.13 11.69 -19.74
CA GLN A 481 5.40 12.36 -20.01
C GLN A 481 6.25 12.43 -18.74
N ALA A 482 7.52 12.02 -18.83
CA ALA A 482 8.47 12.20 -17.73
C ALA A 482 9.29 13.48 -17.95
N ARG A 483 9.42 14.30 -16.90
CA ARG A 483 10.26 15.50 -16.88
C ARG A 483 11.11 15.54 -15.64
N GLY A 484 12.25 16.20 -15.73
CA GLY A 484 13.10 16.35 -14.56
C GLY A 484 14.22 17.36 -14.74
N VAL A 485 14.93 17.61 -13.66
CA VAL A 485 16.10 18.47 -13.62
C VAL A 485 17.13 17.85 -12.69
N VAL A 486 18.39 18.01 -13.07
CA VAL A 486 19.55 17.68 -12.23
C VAL A 486 20.47 18.90 -12.18
N GLY A 487 21.13 19.12 -11.06
CA GLY A 487 22.15 20.15 -10.99
C GLY A 487 23.23 19.85 -9.97
N PHE A 488 24.37 20.52 -10.13
CA PHE A 488 25.54 20.37 -9.27
C PHE A 488 26.16 21.72 -8.95
N TRP A 489 26.61 21.89 -7.70
CA TRP A 489 27.30 23.09 -7.25
C TRP A 489 28.49 22.75 -6.37
N PRO A 490 29.56 23.56 -6.40
CA PRO A 490 30.59 23.54 -5.37
C PRO A 490 29.96 23.69 -3.99
N ALA A 491 30.34 22.80 -3.07
CA ALA A 491 29.77 22.69 -1.74
C ALA A 491 30.87 22.59 -0.68
N GLN A 492 30.62 23.14 0.50
CA GLN A 492 31.47 22.97 1.68
C GLN A 492 30.62 22.88 2.93
N SER A 493 31.03 22.06 3.91
CA SER A 493 30.34 22.01 5.19
C SER A 493 30.84 23.08 6.16
N ILE A 494 29.91 23.64 6.92
CA ILE A 494 30.16 24.46 8.11
C ILE A 494 29.33 23.88 9.25
N GLN A 495 29.99 23.17 10.16
CA GLN A 495 29.33 22.39 11.21
C GLN A 495 28.27 21.44 10.65
N ASP A 496 27.00 21.70 10.93
CA ASP A 496 25.89 20.83 10.54
C ASP A 496 25.32 21.18 9.16
N ASP A 497 25.81 22.24 8.50
CA ASP A 497 25.21 22.76 7.26
C ASP A 497 26.12 22.62 6.05
N ILE A 498 25.52 22.63 4.87
CA ILE A 498 26.19 22.53 3.57
C ILE A 498 25.93 23.82 2.80
N HIS A 499 27.00 24.57 2.56
CA HIS A 499 26.98 25.84 1.85
C HIS A 499 27.34 25.62 0.38
N LEU A 500 26.55 26.17 -0.53
CA LEU A 500 26.77 26.09 -1.97
C LEU A 500 27.27 27.41 -2.54
N TYR A 501 28.11 27.34 -3.58
CA TYR A 501 28.76 28.50 -4.17
C TYR A 501 28.64 28.50 -5.70
N THR A 502 28.87 29.65 -6.33
CA THR A 502 29.01 29.73 -7.80
C THR A 502 30.29 29.04 -8.29
N GLU A 503 30.35 28.62 -9.55
CA GLU A 503 31.52 27.91 -10.09
C GLU A 503 32.86 28.68 -9.93
N SER A 504 32.85 29.98 -10.16
CA SER A 504 34.03 30.85 -10.09
C SER A 504 34.39 31.31 -8.67
N ALA A 505 33.56 31.00 -7.67
CA ALA A 505 33.80 31.44 -6.31
C ALA A 505 34.96 30.69 -5.67
N VAL A 506 35.72 31.40 -4.85
CA VAL A 506 36.62 30.81 -3.84
C VAL A 506 35.80 30.70 -2.56
N PRO A 507 35.39 29.49 -2.11
CA PRO A 507 34.43 29.34 -1.01
C PRO A 507 34.81 30.09 0.27
N GLN A 508 36.09 30.20 0.60
CA GLN A 508 36.56 30.89 1.80
C GLN A 508 36.39 32.42 1.76
N ALA A 509 36.11 32.99 0.59
CA ALA A 509 36.02 34.43 0.35
C ALA A 509 34.72 34.86 -0.35
N ALA A 510 33.75 33.96 -0.47
CA ALA A 510 32.49 34.20 -1.15
C ALA A 510 31.30 33.91 -0.23
N GLU A 511 30.22 34.66 -0.43
CA GLU A 511 28.94 34.36 0.20
C GLU A 511 28.29 33.14 -0.48
N PRO A 512 27.66 32.24 0.29
CA PRO A 512 26.95 31.09 -0.29
C PRO A 512 25.72 31.55 -1.07
N ILE A 513 25.45 30.90 -2.21
CA ILE A 513 24.24 31.13 -3.01
C ILE A 513 23.02 30.38 -2.47
N ALA A 514 23.26 29.33 -1.69
CA ALA A 514 22.25 28.53 -1.01
C ALA A 514 22.89 27.77 0.16
N THR A 515 22.09 27.44 1.15
CA THR A 515 22.48 26.61 2.30
C THR A 515 21.47 25.50 2.48
N PHE A 516 21.95 24.27 2.59
CA PHE A 516 21.18 23.11 3.02
C PHE A 516 21.49 22.82 4.48
N TYR A 517 20.47 22.82 5.32
CA TYR A 517 20.61 22.81 6.76
C TYR A 517 20.49 21.41 7.33
N GLY A 518 21.54 20.90 7.98
CA GLY A 518 21.53 19.55 8.55
C GLY A 518 20.98 19.47 9.97
N LEU A 519 20.48 18.27 10.28
CA LEU A 519 20.10 17.85 11.62
C LEU A 519 21.00 16.67 12.04
N ARG A 520 21.42 16.67 13.29
CA ARG A 520 22.37 15.71 13.85
C ARG A 520 21.69 14.81 14.88
N GLN A 521 22.02 13.52 14.86
CA GLN A 521 21.58 12.58 15.90
C GLN A 521 21.94 13.07 17.31
N GLN A 522 21.02 12.94 18.27
CA GLN A 522 21.27 13.29 19.69
C GLN A 522 20.96 12.17 20.68
N ALA A 523 20.24 11.11 20.30
CA ALA A 523 19.94 10.00 21.20
C ALA A 523 21.22 9.29 21.65
N GLU A 524 21.44 9.23 22.97
CA GLU A 524 22.63 8.62 23.57
C GLU A 524 22.74 7.16 23.13
N LYS A 525 23.88 6.81 22.55
CA LYS A 525 24.21 5.44 22.17
C LYS A 525 24.81 4.71 23.38
N ASP A 526 24.74 3.38 23.37
CA ASP A 526 25.40 2.57 24.42
C ASP A 526 26.86 3.02 24.58
N SER A 527 27.32 3.16 25.83
CA SER A 527 28.69 3.53 26.19
C SER A 527 29.78 2.66 25.54
N ALA A 528 29.45 1.42 25.14
CA ALA A 528 30.34 0.55 24.39
C ALA A 528 30.36 0.81 22.87
N SER A 529 29.43 1.61 22.36
CA SER A 529 29.30 1.96 20.94
C SER A 529 30.27 3.05 20.55
N THR A 530 31.08 2.78 19.52
CA THR A 530 31.96 3.76 18.88
C THR A 530 31.30 4.47 17.71
N GLU A 531 30.00 4.27 17.49
CA GLU A 531 29.33 4.87 16.36
C GLU A 531 29.20 6.40 16.52
N PRO A 532 29.50 7.17 15.46
CA PRO A 532 29.37 8.62 15.50
C PRO A 532 27.90 9.06 15.44
N TYR A 533 27.67 10.31 15.80
CA TYR A 533 26.38 10.99 15.72
C TYR A 533 26.25 11.68 14.37
N TYR A 534 25.62 11.00 13.42
CA TYR A 534 25.62 11.42 12.02
C TYR A 534 24.84 12.74 11.79
N CYS A 535 25.37 13.55 10.89
CA CYS A 535 24.70 14.64 10.18
C CYS A 535 25.02 14.51 8.68
N LEU A 536 24.13 14.94 7.78
CA LEU A 536 24.39 14.88 6.33
C LEU A 536 25.60 15.74 5.92
N SER A 537 25.87 16.85 6.62
CA SER A 537 27.04 17.70 6.37
C SER A 537 28.37 16.99 6.60
N ASP A 538 28.39 15.91 7.41
CA ASP A 538 29.60 15.15 7.71
C ASP A 538 30.17 14.48 6.44
N PHE A 539 29.37 14.35 5.38
CA PHE A 539 29.75 13.75 4.10
C PHE A 539 30.26 14.76 3.05
N ILE A 540 30.33 16.05 3.39
CA ILE A 540 30.85 17.12 2.54
C ILE A 540 32.07 17.76 3.20
N ALA A 541 33.13 18.02 2.41
CA ALA A 541 34.39 18.54 2.92
C ALA A 541 34.19 19.88 3.67
N PRO A 542 34.75 20.03 4.88
CA PRO A 542 34.67 21.27 5.64
C PRO A 542 35.36 22.43 4.92
N LEU A 543 34.79 23.64 5.03
CA LEU A 543 35.30 24.85 4.38
C LEU A 543 36.81 25.12 4.58
N HIS A 544 37.33 24.77 5.75
CA HIS A 544 38.73 24.98 6.15
C HIS A 544 39.65 23.80 5.82
N SER A 545 39.14 22.70 5.27
CA SER A 545 39.93 21.53 4.88
C SER A 545 40.88 21.80 3.70
N GLY A 546 40.58 22.85 2.91
CA GLY A 546 41.29 23.14 1.66
C GLY A 546 40.89 22.23 0.49
N ILE A 547 39.91 21.33 0.69
CA ILE A 547 39.46 20.37 -0.32
C ILE A 547 38.12 20.83 -0.89
N ARG A 548 38.07 20.98 -2.21
CA ARG A 548 36.84 21.34 -2.92
C ARG A 548 35.93 20.12 -3.03
N ASP A 549 34.67 20.31 -2.65
CA ASP A 549 33.63 19.29 -2.71
C ASP A 549 32.40 19.83 -3.47
N TYR A 550 31.41 18.98 -3.70
CA TYR A 550 30.24 19.26 -4.52
C TYR A 550 29.00 18.59 -3.94
N LEU A 551 27.85 19.21 -4.19
CA LEU A 551 26.54 18.66 -3.87
C LEU A 551 25.69 18.69 -5.15
N GLY A 552 25.00 17.60 -5.42
CA GLY A 552 24.00 17.55 -6.48
C GLY A 552 22.58 17.63 -5.94
N LEU A 553 21.62 17.91 -6.81
CA LEU A 553 20.20 17.72 -6.52
C LEU A 553 19.45 17.27 -7.77
N PHE A 554 18.26 16.71 -7.57
CA PHE A 554 17.32 16.42 -8.65
C PHE A 554 15.87 16.63 -8.24
N ALA A 555 15.01 16.79 -9.24
CA ALA A 555 13.58 16.56 -9.14
C ALA A 555 13.08 15.94 -10.46
N VAL A 556 12.26 14.90 -10.37
CA VAL A 556 11.70 14.15 -11.50
C VAL A 556 10.22 13.88 -11.24
N ALA A 557 9.41 13.83 -12.30
CA ALA A 557 7.99 13.52 -12.20
C ALA A 557 7.42 12.89 -13.46
N CYS A 558 6.31 12.16 -13.30
CA CYS A 558 5.47 11.65 -14.37
C CYS A 558 4.19 12.48 -14.47
N PHE A 559 4.01 13.18 -15.59
CA PHE A 559 2.85 14.02 -15.91
C PHE A 559 1.80 13.24 -16.72
N GLY A 560 0.53 13.65 -16.62
CA GLY A 560 -0.61 13.01 -17.29
C GLY A 560 -1.36 11.99 -16.44
N VAL A 561 -0.80 11.61 -15.28
CA VAL A 561 -1.35 10.57 -14.39
C VAL A 561 -2.70 11.00 -13.80
N GLU A 562 -2.79 12.23 -13.30
CA GLU A 562 -4.00 12.75 -12.66
C GLU A 562 -5.14 12.90 -13.67
N GLU A 563 -4.85 13.42 -14.86
CA GLU A 563 -5.83 13.61 -15.93
C GLU A 563 -6.40 12.27 -16.41
N LEU A 564 -5.55 11.25 -16.55
CA LEU A 564 -5.97 9.90 -16.93
C LEU A 564 -6.76 9.21 -15.82
N SER A 565 -6.30 9.33 -14.57
CA SER A 565 -6.99 8.78 -13.41
C SER A 565 -8.39 9.37 -13.30
N LYS A 566 -8.53 10.70 -13.46
CA LYS A 566 -9.81 11.37 -13.45
C LYS A 566 -10.74 10.90 -14.58
N ALA A 567 -10.20 10.73 -15.79
CA ALA A 567 -10.97 10.18 -16.90
C ALA A 567 -11.49 8.76 -16.61
N TYR A 568 -10.67 7.89 -16.03
CA TYR A 568 -11.11 6.55 -15.61
C TYR A 568 -12.16 6.59 -14.50
N GLU A 569 -12.03 7.50 -13.53
CA GLU A 569 -13.02 7.68 -12.46
C GLU A 569 -14.37 8.17 -13.00
N ASP A 570 -14.36 9.11 -13.94
CA ASP A 570 -15.57 9.62 -14.60
C ASP A 570 -16.28 8.53 -15.42
N ASP A 571 -15.53 7.56 -15.95
CA ASP A 571 -16.05 6.35 -16.62
C ASP A 571 -16.43 5.23 -15.63
N GLY A 572 -16.25 5.42 -14.32
CA GLY A 572 -16.53 4.42 -13.28
C GLY A 572 -15.53 3.26 -13.21
N ASP A 573 -14.35 3.40 -13.82
CA ASP A 573 -13.28 2.40 -13.85
C ASP A 573 -12.22 2.66 -12.77
N ASP A 574 -12.58 2.42 -11.50
CA ASP A 574 -11.67 2.58 -10.36
C ASP A 574 -10.40 1.72 -10.49
N TYR A 575 -10.50 0.56 -11.16
CA TYR A 575 -9.36 -0.33 -11.39
C TYR A 575 -8.29 0.35 -12.25
N SER A 576 -8.69 0.92 -13.38
CA SER A 576 -7.76 1.63 -14.26
C SER A 576 -7.26 2.94 -13.65
N SER A 577 -8.09 3.63 -12.87
CA SER A 577 -7.66 4.82 -12.10
C SER A 577 -6.53 4.50 -11.12
N ILE A 578 -6.70 3.46 -10.29
CA ILE A 578 -5.66 3.02 -9.34
C ILE A 578 -4.43 2.50 -10.09
N MET A 579 -4.62 1.78 -11.20
CA MET A 579 -3.53 1.25 -12.02
C MET A 579 -2.65 2.37 -12.60
N VAL A 580 -3.25 3.40 -13.20
CA VAL A 580 -2.47 4.49 -13.81
C VAL A 580 -1.72 5.30 -12.75
N LYS A 581 -2.32 5.53 -11.57
CA LYS A 581 -1.65 6.17 -10.43
C LYS A 581 -0.47 5.34 -9.94
N ALA A 582 -0.66 4.04 -9.72
CA ALA A 582 0.40 3.13 -9.30
C ALA A 582 1.55 3.06 -10.32
N LEU A 583 1.25 3.02 -11.62
CA LEU A 583 2.23 3.05 -12.70
C LEU A 583 2.97 4.39 -12.77
N GLY A 584 2.26 5.51 -12.57
CA GLY A 584 2.85 6.85 -12.47
C GLY A 584 3.95 6.91 -11.41
N ASP A 585 3.65 6.42 -10.20
CA ASP A 585 4.60 6.37 -9.09
C ASP A 585 5.79 5.46 -9.41
N ARG A 586 5.54 4.29 -10.03
CA ARG A 586 6.60 3.38 -10.47
C ARG A 586 7.54 4.03 -11.47
N LEU A 587 7.01 4.81 -12.42
CA LEU A 587 7.81 5.52 -13.43
C LEU A 587 8.61 6.67 -12.81
N ALA A 588 8.04 7.41 -11.85
CA ALA A 588 8.75 8.47 -11.14
C ALA A 588 9.92 7.91 -10.31
N GLU A 589 9.72 6.81 -9.59
CA GLU A 589 10.79 6.12 -8.86
C GLU A 589 11.85 5.51 -9.79
N ALA A 590 11.42 4.90 -10.90
CA ALA A 590 12.32 4.38 -11.92
C ALA A 590 13.20 5.49 -12.53
N PHE A 591 12.62 6.66 -12.78
CA PHE A 591 13.38 7.82 -13.25
C PHE A 591 14.40 8.28 -12.19
N ALA A 592 14.02 8.31 -10.91
CA ALA A 592 14.96 8.66 -9.86
C ALA A 592 16.15 7.67 -9.76
N GLU A 593 15.92 6.37 -9.94
CA GLU A 593 16.99 5.36 -9.93
C GLU A 593 17.88 5.44 -11.17
N GLU A 594 17.29 5.50 -12.37
CA GLU A 594 18.04 5.59 -13.63
C GLU A 594 18.83 6.90 -13.72
N LEU A 595 18.22 8.04 -13.35
CA LEU A 595 18.91 9.32 -13.32
C LEU A 595 20.04 9.29 -12.28
N HIS A 596 19.84 8.66 -11.12
CA HIS A 596 20.92 8.51 -10.15
C HIS A 596 22.07 7.68 -10.72
N GLU A 597 21.80 6.55 -11.39
CA GLU A 597 22.84 5.78 -12.08
C GLU A 597 23.60 6.64 -13.09
N ARG A 598 22.87 7.38 -13.92
CA ARG A 598 23.44 8.30 -14.91
C ARG A 598 24.27 9.42 -14.27
N VAL A 599 23.87 9.92 -13.10
CA VAL A 599 24.66 10.88 -12.32
C VAL A 599 25.99 10.27 -11.90
N ARG A 600 25.99 9.05 -11.34
CA ARG A 600 27.22 8.38 -10.89
C ARG A 600 28.19 8.09 -12.03
N ARG A 601 27.65 7.67 -13.18
CA ARG A 601 28.42 7.17 -14.33
C ARG A 601 28.83 8.27 -15.31
N GLU A 602 27.97 9.24 -15.56
CA GLU A 602 28.10 10.18 -16.68
C GLU A 602 28.11 11.65 -16.25
N LEU A 603 27.12 12.09 -15.45
CA LEU A 603 26.92 13.54 -15.23
C LEU A 603 27.83 14.09 -14.12
N TRP A 604 27.96 13.37 -13.00
CA TRP A 604 28.99 13.62 -11.99
C TRP A 604 30.22 12.76 -12.26
N ALA A 605 30.02 11.53 -12.76
CA ALA A 605 31.07 10.63 -13.23
C ALA A 605 32.12 10.23 -12.17
N TYR A 606 31.75 10.21 -10.89
CA TYR A 606 32.63 9.73 -9.82
C TYR A 606 32.78 8.20 -9.79
N CYS A 607 31.89 7.47 -10.48
CA CYS A 607 31.95 6.01 -10.65
C CYS A 607 31.75 5.60 -12.13
N GLY A 608 32.51 6.19 -13.06
CA GLY A 608 32.33 5.96 -14.51
C GLY A 608 32.46 4.51 -15.01
N SER A 609 33.12 3.63 -14.25
CA SER A 609 33.27 2.20 -14.59
C SER A 609 32.21 1.29 -13.94
N GLU A 610 31.22 1.84 -13.25
CA GLU A 610 30.13 1.08 -12.62
C GLU A 610 29.34 0.29 -13.68
N GLN A 611 29.11 -0.99 -13.38
CA GLN A 611 28.24 -1.90 -14.15
C GLN A 611 27.44 -2.74 -13.17
N LEU A 612 26.36 -2.19 -12.65
CA LEU A 612 25.44 -2.88 -11.75
C LEU A 612 24.21 -3.33 -12.51
N ASP A 613 23.66 -4.49 -12.13
CA ASP A 613 22.31 -4.85 -12.54
C ASP A 613 21.28 -4.12 -11.67
N VAL A 614 20.03 -4.06 -12.15
CA VAL A 614 18.93 -3.38 -11.45
C VAL A 614 18.67 -3.99 -10.06
N ALA A 615 18.98 -5.28 -9.83
CA ALA A 615 18.78 -5.90 -8.52
C ALA A 615 19.82 -5.42 -7.50
N ASP A 616 21.05 -5.18 -7.93
CA ASP A 616 22.13 -4.61 -7.12
C ASP A 616 21.92 -3.10 -6.89
N LEU A 617 21.34 -2.36 -7.85
CA LEU A 617 20.86 -0.98 -7.63
C LEU A 617 19.86 -0.92 -6.47
N ARG A 618 18.84 -1.80 -6.47
CA ARG A 618 17.83 -1.88 -5.39
C ARG A 618 18.41 -2.24 -4.03
N ARG A 619 19.55 -2.93 -4.01
CA ARG A 619 20.28 -3.28 -2.78
C ARG A 619 21.25 -2.19 -2.33
N LEU A 620 21.25 -1.03 -3.01
CA LEU A 620 22.14 0.10 -2.73
C LEU A 620 23.62 -0.32 -2.79
N ARG A 621 24.00 -1.17 -3.75
CA ARG A 621 25.40 -1.62 -3.94
C ARG A 621 26.27 -0.62 -4.72
N TYR A 622 25.75 0.56 -5.00
CA TYR A 622 26.50 1.67 -5.55
C TYR A 622 27.03 2.58 -4.44
N GLU A 623 27.98 3.41 -4.82
CA GLU A 623 28.57 4.43 -3.95
C GLU A 623 27.79 5.74 -4.01
N GLY A 624 27.71 6.43 -2.88
CA GLY A 624 26.93 7.66 -2.73
C GLY A 624 25.46 7.43 -2.42
N ILE A 625 24.78 8.50 -2.02
CA ILE A 625 23.37 8.48 -1.60
C ILE A 625 22.57 9.62 -2.23
N ARG A 626 21.23 9.49 -2.22
CA ARG A 626 20.29 10.48 -2.74
C ARG A 626 19.18 10.90 -1.75
N PRO A 627 19.49 11.30 -0.50
CA PRO A 627 18.49 11.64 0.52
C PRO A 627 17.54 12.75 0.07
N ALA A 628 16.27 12.57 0.40
CA ALA A 628 15.19 13.52 0.09
C ALA A 628 14.70 14.23 1.36
N PRO A 629 14.42 15.55 1.32
CA PRO A 629 13.80 16.21 2.46
C PRO A 629 12.41 15.67 2.78
N GLY A 630 12.20 15.31 4.06
CA GLY A 630 11.07 14.56 4.59
C GLY A 630 11.45 13.11 4.99
N TYR A 631 12.57 12.58 4.50
CA TYR A 631 13.05 11.25 4.87
C TYR A 631 13.77 11.28 6.22
N PRO A 632 13.96 10.14 6.91
CA PRO A 632 14.59 10.13 8.23
C PRO A 632 15.98 10.76 8.32
N SER A 633 16.76 10.80 7.23
CA SER A 633 18.08 11.46 7.18
C SER A 633 18.01 12.99 7.12
N GLN A 634 16.90 13.54 6.65
CA GLN A 634 16.58 14.96 6.62
C GLN A 634 15.07 15.14 6.75
N PRO A 635 14.50 15.10 7.97
CA PRO A 635 13.06 15.11 8.17
C PRO A 635 12.41 16.47 7.91
N ASP A 636 13.18 17.57 7.80
CA ASP A 636 12.62 18.88 7.50
C ASP A 636 12.16 18.99 6.04
N HIS A 637 10.85 19.11 5.82
CA HIS A 637 10.28 19.27 4.49
C HIS A 637 10.68 20.60 3.81
N THR A 638 10.97 21.65 4.59
CA THR A 638 11.22 23.02 4.10
C THR A 638 12.50 23.15 3.31
N GLU A 639 13.44 22.21 3.41
CA GLU A 639 14.64 22.16 2.55
C GLU A 639 14.30 22.01 1.06
N LYS A 640 13.10 21.51 0.72
CA LYS A 640 12.60 21.53 -0.66
C LYS A 640 12.49 22.96 -1.20
N LEU A 641 12.16 23.96 -0.38
CA LEU A 641 12.11 25.36 -0.84
C LEU A 641 13.48 25.83 -1.37
N THR A 642 14.57 25.41 -0.72
CA THR A 642 15.94 25.69 -1.18
C THR A 642 16.21 25.00 -2.51
N MET A 643 15.84 23.72 -2.66
CA MET A 643 16.00 22.99 -3.92
C MET A 643 15.24 23.67 -5.08
N TRP A 644 13.98 24.05 -4.84
CA TRP A 644 13.12 24.67 -5.86
C TRP A 644 13.65 26.01 -6.31
N ARG A 645 14.13 26.84 -5.37
CA ARG A 645 14.72 28.14 -5.68
C ARG A 645 16.06 28.02 -6.40
N LEU A 646 16.94 27.13 -5.94
CA LEU A 646 18.29 27.01 -6.46
C LEU A 646 18.33 26.48 -7.90
N ALA A 647 17.50 25.49 -8.21
CA ALA A 647 17.48 24.84 -9.51
C ALA A 647 16.33 25.30 -10.42
N ASP A 648 15.56 26.29 -9.99
CA ASP A 648 14.37 26.82 -10.70
C ASP A 648 13.43 25.70 -11.17
N ILE A 649 13.12 24.77 -10.26
CA ILE A 649 12.49 23.48 -10.56
C ILE A 649 11.11 23.68 -11.19
N GLU A 650 10.28 24.54 -10.61
CA GLU A 650 8.91 24.77 -11.05
C GLU A 650 8.87 25.34 -12.47
N GLN A 651 9.68 26.36 -12.78
CA GLN A 651 9.71 26.94 -14.12
C GLN A 651 10.33 25.99 -15.15
N SER A 652 11.36 25.25 -14.76
CA SER A 652 12.08 24.35 -15.66
C SER A 652 11.32 23.07 -16.00
N THR A 653 10.51 22.56 -15.07
CA THR A 653 9.90 21.22 -15.20
C THR A 653 8.37 21.22 -15.09
N GLY A 654 7.78 22.22 -14.43
CA GLY A 654 6.38 22.24 -14.03
C GLY A 654 6.07 21.50 -12.73
N ILE A 655 7.08 20.96 -12.03
CA ILE A 655 6.89 20.28 -10.73
C ILE A 655 6.74 21.35 -9.63
N ARG A 656 5.59 21.38 -8.97
CA ARG A 656 5.22 22.40 -7.98
C ARG A 656 5.30 21.86 -6.55
N LEU A 657 5.37 22.78 -5.58
CA LEU A 657 5.19 22.46 -4.16
C LEU A 657 3.83 22.99 -3.67
N THR A 658 3.13 22.19 -2.87
CA THR A 658 1.93 22.63 -2.14
C THR A 658 2.31 23.43 -0.90
N GLU A 659 1.33 23.98 -0.18
CA GLU A 659 1.55 24.68 1.10
C GLU A 659 2.21 23.80 2.18
N SER A 660 1.99 22.48 2.14
CA SER A 660 2.65 21.51 3.03
C SER A 660 3.90 20.89 2.40
N LEU A 661 4.33 21.41 1.25
CA LEU A 661 5.52 20.99 0.51
C LEU A 661 5.42 19.56 -0.02
N ALA A 662 4.20 19.06 -0.29
CA ALA A 662 4.03 17.92 -1.18
C ALA A 662 4.36 18.34 -2.62
N MET A 663 4.86 17.41 -3.43
CA MET A 663 5.14 17.68 -4.84
C MET A 663 3.89 17.47 -5.69
N ALA A 664 3.68 18.31 -6.71
CA ALA A 664 2.62 18.18 -7.70
C ALA A 664 3.23 18.16 -9.12
N PRO A 665 3.02 17.10 -9.92
CA PRO A 665 2.13 15.95 -9.68
C PRO A 665 2.61 15.04 -8.55
N ALA A 666 1.70 14.22 -8.00
CA ALA A 666 1.99 13.32 -6.87
C ALA A 666 3.06 12.26 -7.21
N SER A 667 3.04 11.77 -8.46
CA SER A 667 4.08 10.87 -8.99
C SER A 667 5.37 11.65 -9.29
N ALA A 668 6.06 12.08 -8.23
CA ALA A 668 7.28 12.86 -8.28
C ALA A 668 8.28 12.43 -7.20
N VAL A 669 9.58 12.59 -7.48
CA VAL A 669 10.68 12.30 -6.57
C VAL A 669 11.70 13.42 -6.66
N SER A 670 12.22 13.87 -5.51
CA SER A 670 13.31 14.84 -5.46
C SER A 670 14.30 14.48 -4.36
N GLY A 671 15.55 14.94 -4.46
CA GLY A 671 16.54 14.74 -3.41
C GLY A 671 17.88 15.40 -3.71
N LEU A 672 18.82 15.22 -2.79
CA LEU A 672 20.20 15.71 -2.87
C LEU A 672 21.14 14.55 -3.15
N TYR A 673 22.13 14.73 -4.03
CA TYR A 673 23.16 13.73 -4.31
C TYR A 673 24.43 13.99 -3.51
N PHE A 674 24.94 12.94 -2.87
CA PHE A 674 26.23 12.92 -2.18
C PHE A 674 27.12 11.85 -2.81
N SER A 675 28.31 12.23 -3.27
CA SER A 675 29.25 11.31 -3.94
C SER A 675 30.23 10.60 -3.00
N ASN A 676 30.26 10.98 -1.72
CA ASN A 676 31.19 10.43 -0.75
C ASN A 676 30.95 8.93 -0.54
N LEU A 677 31.99 8.10 -0.68
CA LEU A 677 31.92 6.64 -0.57
C LEU A 677 31.49 6.15 0.82
N LYS A 678 31.67 6.98 1.86
CA LYS A 678 31.26 6.68 3.23
C LYS A 678 29.88 7.23 3.59
N SER A 679 29.23 7.92 2.65
CA SER A 679 27.87 8.40 2.84
C SER A 679 26.89 7.25 2.97
N LYS A 680 25.91 7.39 3.87
CA LYS A 680 24.90 6.38 4.10
C LYS A 680 23.60 7.01 4.58
N TYR A 681 22.49 6.33 4.34
CA TYR A 681 21.22 6.67 4.96
C TYR A 681 21.27 6.37 6.46
N PHE A 682 20.87 7.34 7.27
CA PHE A 682 20.68 7.21 8.71
C PHE A 682 19.37 7.89 9.12
N ALA A 683 18.81 7.54 10.28
CA ALA A 683 17.73 8.32 10.85
C ALA A 683 18.31 9.34 11.84
N VAL A 684 17.95 10.62 11.70
CA VAL A 684 18.28 11.66 12.69
C VAL A 684 17.76 11.25 14.08
N GLY A 685 16.59 10.61 14.12
CA GLY A 685 15.96 10.19 15.36
C GLY A 685 15.40 11.39 16.13
N LYS A 686 15.23 11.22 17.44
CA LYS A 686 14.68 12.28 18.30
C LYS A 686 15.74 13.34 18.62
N ILE A 687 15.34 14.61 18.61
CA ILE A 687 16.20 15.77 18.84
C ILE A 687 15.75 16.58 20.06
N SER A 688 16.71 17.22 20.72
CA SER A 688 16.52 18.04 21.91
C SER A 688 16.27 19.50 21.56
N ARG A 689 15.75 20.25 22.54
CA ARG A 689 15.41 21.67 22.39
C ARG A 689 16.59 22.54 21.98
N ASP A 690 17.79 22.24 22.46
CA ASP A 690 19.01 22.98 22.13
C ASP A 690 19.33 22.95 20.61
N GLN A 691 19.09 21.81 19.95
CA GLN A 691 19.24 21.70 18.50
C GLN A 691 18.11 22.40 17.75
N VAL A 692 16.88 22.36 18.25
CA VAL A 692 15.76 23.09 17.64
C VAL A 692 16.00 24.60 17.67
N GLU A 693 16.46 25.14 18.80
CA GLU A 693 16.80 26.56 18.95
C GLU A 693 17.97 26.97 18.04
N ASP A 694 19.02 26.16 17.97
CA ASP A 694 20.16 26.37 17.06
C ASP A 694 19.76 26.28 15.58
N TYR A 695 18.90 25.33 15.20
CA TYR A 695 18.38 25.17 13.84
C TYR A 695 17.48 26.35 13.43
N ALA A 696 16.60 26.79 14.33
CA ALA A 696 15.75 27.97 14.15
C ALA A 696 16.57 29.23 13.91
N LEU A 697 17.65 29.43 14.67
CA LEU A 697 18.60 30.53 14.47
C LEU A 697 19.25 30.47 13.08
N ARG A 698 19.75 29.29 12.67
CA ARG A 698 20.45 29.11 11.39
C ARG A 698 19.54 29.32 10.17
N LYS A 699 18.28 28.89 10.26
CA LYS A 699 17.26 29.09 9.22
C LYS A 699 16.57 30.45 9.27
N ASN A 700 16.82 31.24 10.31
CA ASN A 700 16.12 32.48 10.58
C ASN A 700 14.59 32.27 10.62
N MET A 701 14.17 31.23 11.35
CA MET A 701 12.77 30.84 11.57
C MET A 701 12.43 30.95 13.06
N ALA A 702 11.16 31.13 13.39
CA ALA A 702 10.72 31.07 14.78
C ALA A 702 10.84 29.62 15.31
N VAL A 703 11.19 29.46 16.59
CA VAL A 703 11.29 28.13 17.23
C VAL A 703 9.99 27.33 17.07
N ALA A 704 8.84 27.96 17.31
CA ALA A 704 7.53 27.31 17.14
C ALA A 704 7.26 26.84 15.70
N GLU A 705 7.80 27.53 14.70
CA GLU A 705 7.67 27.11 13.30
C GLU A 705 8.55 25.88 13.01
N VAL A 706 9.77 25.85 13.55
CA VAL A 706 10.65 24.67 13.47
C VAL A 706 10.05 23.48 14.23
N GLU A 707 9.51 23.69 15.42
CA GLU A 707 8.82 22.67 16.21
C GLU A 707 7.64 22.07 15.44
N LYS A 708 6.90 22.88 14.69
CA LYS A 708 5.83 22.40 13.79
C LYS A 708 6.40 21.45 12.73
N TRP A 709 7.37 21.90 11.93
CA TRP A 709 7.93 21.08 10.84
C TRP A 709 8.66 19.83 11.33
N LEU A 710 9.25 19.88 12.53
CA LEU A 710 10.01 18.78 13.15
C LEU A 710 9.21 17.99 14.19
N GLY A 711 7.91 18.24 14.34
CA GLY A 711 7.04 17.63 15.35
C GLY A 711 7.25 16.11 15.55
N PRO A 712 7.30 15.29 14.47
CA PRO A 712 7.51 13.85 14.59
C PRO A 712 8.84 13.44 15.23
N ILE A 713 9.85 14.31 15.20
CA ILE A 713 11.20 14.02 15.70
C ILE A 713 11.56 14.79 16.98
N LEU A 714 10.64 15.56 17.57
CA LEU A 714 10.90 16.19 18.86
C LEU A 714 11.03 15.12 19.95
N GLY A 715 12.11 15.20 20.73
CA GLY A 715 12.40 14.35 21.89
C GLY A 715 11.88 14.91 23.21
N TYR A 716 11.08 15.98 23.16
CA TYR A 716 10.49 16.69 24.28
C TYR A 716 9.07 17.13 23.94
N ASP A 717 8.30 17.54 24.95
CA ASP A 717 6.95 18.07 24.74
C ASP A 717 6.98 19.59 24.50
N THR A 718 6.11 20.05 23.60
CA THR A 718 5.97 21.45 23.20
C THR A 718 4.85 22.18 23.95
N ASP A 719 3.97 21.41 24.61
CA ASP A 719 2.82 21.93 25.39
C ASP A 719 3.22 22.38 26.81
#